data_AF-A0A497DIZ8-F1
#
_entry.id   AF-A0A497DIZ8-F1
#
_cell.length_a   1.000
_cell.length_b   1.000
_cell.length_c   1.000
_cell.angle_alpha   90.00
_cell.angle_beta   90.00
_cell.angle_gamma   90.00
#
_symmetry.space_group_name_H-M   'P 1'
#
loop_
_entity.id
_entity.type
_entity.pdbx_description
1 polymer ?
#
loop_
_entity_poly.entity_id
_entity_poly.type
_entity_poly.pdbx_seq_one_letter_code
_entity_poly.pdbx_strand_id
1 'polypeptide(L)'
;MRSNSFIDKIIHNPIIQTLVIFISGGWIILEITEYFIGNFGLNENARNILVIILLFVLPVALFLTWYINRKGTAPVEEDNLKQTVKSQTPAKRRTLFTNPWFTIPALILFILTGYAVVRSIHHKVKVRWAKTEILPEVENQYSWINSYDAYTTLQKAAKYISDDPEFMKLHNLVSTNISILSEPPGAKIYIKEYTDIAEDWKLLGVTPLDSIEMPSASFYRCLMIKPGYDSVMAILSTNPDTLYIKLFENGTIPSGMVHVSGYGNESGSNFLADKNDFFIDKYEVTNEQFKEFVDNNGYQKPAYWEQEFINNGEKLSMDEAIKLFVDKSGRPGPSTWEAGDYPDGQADYPVNGISWYEAAAFAKFAGKELPTEKHWSTAAGFYFNEFWYGFGHKLIPVSNFNNEGPEPVGLNPGLNLYGTYDMAGNVREWCWNKTQDGRLLQGGAWNDVSYMYGNLSQLSSFNRSPKNGIRCVKYIERDKIPEDAFEPIELGEIRDYYKEQPVSDEIFEIYKKQFLYDSTALNANLEKRDDSSEDWIMEKISFDAAYENERMIAYIFLPKNSKPPFQTLIFFPGSYAVYNDSFPDRWFHYFCDYLLKNGLAVVMPIYHGTYERRGSLNPELHLSNESHLYTEYLIKWGKDLSRSIDYLEIRPDIDTSKIAYYSHSWGGVIGGILPAIEGRLKLCVHVTGGFGDKALPEADAINYITRIKTPVLMLNGKYDLTFPFETEVKPFYDLLGTLEKDKVLKVYDSDHWVPTNEMVRETLGWLDKYFGPVNK
;
A
#
# COMPACT_ATOMS: atom_id res chain seq x y z
N MET A 1 62.60 39.20 67.50
CA MET A 1 61.65 39.70 66.48
C MET A 1 61.30 38.57 65.52
N ARG A 2 60.06 38.09 65.58
CA ARG A 2 59.25 37.43 64.55
C ARG A 2 58.13 36.70 65.31
N SER A 3 56.96 37.31 65.38
CA SER A 3 55.75 36.65 65.84
C SER A 3 55.46 35.52 64.85
N ASN A 4 55.81 34.28 65.21
CA ASN A 4 55.34 33.07 64.56
C ASN A 4 53.82 32.98 64.78
N SER A 5 53.10 33.73 63.94
CA SER A 5 51.65 33.73 63.87
C SER A 5 51.19 32.30 63.62
N PHE A 6 50.25 31.83 64.44
CA PHE A 6 49.58 30.53 64.25
C PHE A 6 49.08 30.34 62.80
N ILE A 7 48.74 31.45 62.13
CA ILE A 7 48.29 31.48 60.74
C ILE A 7 49.38 31.03 59.76
N ASP A 8 50.64 31.42 59.95
CA ASP A 8 51.74 31.03 59.03
C ASP A 8 52.01 29.52 59.07
N LYS A 9 51.87 28.89 60.25
CA LYS A 9 51.98 27.43 60.40
C LYS A 9 50.83 26.67 59.74
N ILE A 10 49.64 27.26 59.67
CA ILE A 10 48.48 26.69 58.98
C ILE A 10 48.65 26.81 57.47
N ILE A 11 49.02 28.00 56.97
CA ILE A 11 49.14 28.27 55.53
C ILE A 11 50.23 27.40 54.88
N HIS A 12 51.30 27.08 55.60
CA HIS A 12 52.40 26.26 55.08
C HIS A 12 52.27 24.76 55.39
N ASN A 13 51.15 24.31 55.96
CA ASN A 13 50.93 22.88 56.20
C ASN A 13 50.55 22.17 54.88
N PRO A 14 51.36 21.21 54.38
CA PRO A 14 51.11 20.56 53.10
C PRO A 14 49.78 19.82 53.02
N ILE A 15 49.29 19.30 54.15
CA ILE A 15 47.99 18.62 54.22
C ILE A 15 46.86 19.64 54.01
N ILE A 16 46.99 20.84 54.60
CA ILE A 16 46.02 21.92 54.45
C ILE A 16 46.06 22.48 53.02
N GLN A 17 47.25 22.62 52.42
CA GLN A 17 47.38 23.05 51.02
C GLN A 17 46.76 22.04 50.06
N THR A 18 47.01 20.73 50.24
CA THR A 18 46.36 19.68 49.45
C THR A 18 44.84 19.72 49.61
N LEU A 19 44.34 19.90 50.84
CA LEU A 19 42.91 20.02 51.10
C LEU A 19 42.29 21.21 50.36
N VAL A 20 42.93 22.39 50.43
CA VAL A 20 42.45 23.61 49.76
C VAL A 20 42.44 23.45 48.24
N ILE A 21 43.53 22.91 47.65
CA ILE A 21 43.62 22.67 46.20
C ILE A 21 42.57 21.65 45.75
N PHE A 22 42.35 20.59 46.53
CA PHE A 22 41.36 19.57 46.19
C PHE A 22 39.93 20.12 46.25
N ILE A 23 39.60 20.91 47.26
CA ILE A 23 38.29 21.55 47.40
C ILE A 23 38.05 22.54 46.26
N SER A 24 39.01 23.42 45.98
CA SER A 24 38.85 24.45 44.94
C SER A 24 38.86 23.86 43.52
N GLY A 25 39.72 22.88 43.23
CA GLY A 25 39.69 22.14 41.97
C GLY A 25 38.43 21.30 41.80
N GLY A 26 37.99 20.62 42.86
CA GLY A 26 36.74 19.86 42.88
C GLY A 26 35.51 20.75 42.61
N TRP A 27 35.47 21.95 43.18
CA TRP A 27 34.40 22.92 42.95
C TRP A 27 34.33 23.36 41.48
N ILE A 28 35.46 23.69 40.86
CA ILE A 28 35.51 24.08 39.44
C ILE A 28 35.01 22.95 38.54
N ILE A 29 35.40 21.70 38.82
CA ILE A 29 34.93 20.54 38.06
C ILE A 29 33.42 20.34 38.23
N LEU A 30 32.89 20.54 39.45
CA LEU A 30 31.46 20.45 39.70
C LEU A 30 30.68 21.55 38.96
N GLU A 31 31.14 22.79 38.96
CA GLU A 31 30.48 23.87 38.20
C GLU A 31 30.50 23.65 36.70
N ILE A 32 31.63 23.20 36.15
CA ILE A 32 31.70 22.83 34.72
C ILE A 32 30.68 21.71 34.44
N THR A 33 30.59 20.71 35.33
CA THR A 33 29.63 19.61 35.18
C THR A 33 28.19 20.12 35.24
N GLU A 34 27.86 21.04 36.14
CA GLU A 34 26.51 21.65 36.23
C GLU A 34 26.18 22.48 35.00
N TYR A 35 27.12 23.24 34.45
CA TYR A 35 26.95 23.95 33.18
C TYR A 35 26.60 22.99 32.03
N PHE A 36 27.26 21.83 31.95
CA PHE A 36 26.95 20.82 30.94
C PHE A 36 25.64 20.07 31.21
N ILE A 37 25.27 19.84 32.48
CA ILE A 37 23.96 19.27 32.85
C ILE A 37 22.84 20.21 32.41
N GLY A 38 22.92 21.49 32.75
CA GLY A 38 21.87 22.48 32.45
C GLY A 38 21.70 22.75 30.95
N ASN A 39 22.80 22.82 30.20
CA ASN A 39 22.74 23.20 28.78
C ASN A 39 22.63 22.02 27.81
N PHE A 40 23.03 20.81 28.22
CA PHE A 40 23.05 19.62 27.34
C PHE A 40 22.24 18.43 27.88
N GLY A 41 21.48 18.61 28.97
CA GLY A 41 20.53 17.61 29.46
C GLY A 41 21.17 16.32 29.98
N LEU A 42 22.37 16.41 30.58
CA LEU A 42 23.00 15.26 31.26
C LEU A 42 22.20 14.88 32.51
N ASN A 43 22.33 13.61 32.93
CA ASN A 43 21.64 13.12 34.14
C ASN A 43 22.31 13.69 35.40
N GLU A 44 21.51 14.20 36.34
CA GLU A 44 21.88 14.58 37.72
C GLU A 44 22.79 13.55 38.42
N ASN A 45 22.63 12.26 38.09
CA ASN A 45 23.47 11.18 38.60
C ASN A 45 24.95 11.31 38.25
N ALA A 46 25.31 11.98 37.15
CA ALA A 46 26.69 12.23 36.77
C ALA A 46 27.41 13.11 37.81
N ARG A 47 26.72 14.14 38.33
CA ARG A 47 27.20 14.97 39.44
C ARG A 47 27.41 14.12 40.68
N ASN A 48 26.45 13.27 41.04
CA ASN A 48 26.52 12.43 42.23
C ASN A 48 27.69 11.43 42.16
N ILE A 49 27.93 10.81 41.01
CA ILE A 49 29.08 9.92 40.80
C ILE A 49 30.40 10.69 40.95
N LEU A 50 30.49 11.89 40.37
CA LEU A 50 31.69 12.74 40.47
C LEU A 50 31.98 13.17 41.92
N VAL A 51 30.94 13.53 42.67
CA VAL A 51 31.04 13.83 44.10
C VAL A 51 31.53 12.60 44.87
N ILE A 52 30.98 11.41 44.60
CA ILE A 52 31.42 10.16 45.26
C ILE A 52 32.90 9.87 44.95
N ILE A 53 33.33 10.04 43.70
CA ILE A 53 34.74 9.86 43.31
C ILE A 53 35.62 10.87 44.07
N LEU A 54 35.24 12.16 44.11
CA LEU A 54 35.99 13.19 44.83
C LEU A 54 36.09 12.87 46.33
N LEU A 55 35.00 12.37 46.94
CA LEU A 55 34.98 11.96 48.35
C LEU A 55 35.87 10.74 48.63
N PHE A 56 36.06 9.83 47.67
CA PHE A 56 36.98 8.69 47.82
C PHE A 56 38.44 9.07 47.55
N VAL A 57 38.70 9.98 46.62
CA VAL A 57 40.07 10.40 46.26
C VAL A 57 40.66 11.33 47.32
N LEU A 58 39.87 12.15 48.00
CA LEU A 58 40.35 13.08 49.01
C LEU A 58 41.09 12.39 50.19
N PRO A 59 40.52 11.35 50.85
CA PRO A 59 41.22 10.62 51.91
C PRO A 59 42.55 10.02 51.44
N VAL A 60 42.60 9.51 50.21
CA VAL A 60 43.81 8.92 49.62
C VAL A 60 44.86 10.01 49.36
N ALA A 61 44.46 11.15 48.80
CA ALA A 61 45.35 12.29 48.56
C ALA A 61 45.91 12.89 49.86
N LEU A 62 45.07 13.01 50.89
CA LEU A 62 45.49 13.47 52.22
C LEU A 62 46.42 12.46 52.90
N PHE A 63 46.10 11.16 52.80
CA PHE A 63 46.96 10.09 53.34
C PHE A 63 48.32 10.06 52.65
N LEU A 64 48.37 10.16 51.33
CA LEU A 64 49.62 10.21 50.57
C LEU A 64 50.44 11.46 50.91
N THR A 65 49.78 12.63 51.03
CA THR A 65 50.43 13.87 51.44
C THR A 65 51.04 13.72 52.83
N TRP A 66 50.29 13.16 53.79
CA TRP A 66 50.78 12.86 55.12
C TRP A 66 51.94 11.84 55.12
N TYR A 67 51.81 10.75 54.36
CA TYR A 67 52.81 9.68 54.29
C TYR A 67 54.15 10.16 53.73
N ILE A 68 54.11 10.98 52.67
CA ILE A 68 55.30 11.57 52.06
C ILE A 68 55.95 12.57 53.01
N ASN A 69 55.15 13.39 53.71
CA ASN A 69 55.67 14.39 54.64
C ASN A 69 56.25 13.75 55.92
N ARG A 70 55.73 12.59 56.34
CA ARG A 70 56.22 11.82 57.51
C ARG A 70 57.59 11.20 57.28
N LYS A 71 57.95 10.82 56.04
CA LYS A 71 59.28 10.27 55.71
C LYS A 71 60.39 11.32 55.57
N GLY A 72 60.08 12.62 55.69
CA GLY A 72 61.04 13.72 55.54
C GLY A 72 61.80 14.14 56.80
N THR A 73 61.69 13.41 57.92
CA THR A 73 62.36 13.78 59.19
C THR A 73 63.06 12.57 59.83
N ALA A 74 64.36 12.44 59.57
CA ALA A 74 65.29 11.68 60.40
C ALA A 74 66.33 12.68 60.97
N PRO A 75 66.73 12.59 62.25
CA PRO A 75 67.49 13.63 62.92
C PRO A 75 68.96 13.59 62.53
N VAL A 76 69.57 14.76 62.26
CA VAL A 76 71.02 14.93 62.18
C VAL A 76 71.45 15.58 63.50
N GLU A 77 72.17 14.83 64.33
CA GLU A 77 72.84 15.33 65.53
C GLU A 77 74.02 16.24 65.17
N GLU A 78 74.19 17.29 65.97
CA GLU A 78 75.26 18.28 65.92
C GLU A 78 76.65 17.64 66.10
N ASP A 79 77.54 17.72 65.11
CA ASP A 79 78.78 18.48 65.27
C ASP A 79 79.60 18.60 63.96
N ASN A 80 80.37 19.68 63.88
CA ASN A 80 81.41 20.01 62.88
C ASN A 80 81.03 20.74 61.58
N LEU A 81 80.82 22.04 61.80
CA LEU A 81 81.46 23.17 61.10
C LEU A 81 82.68 22.88 60.18
N LYS A 82 82.62 23.52 59.00
CA LYS A 82 83.71 23.97 58.09
C LYS A 82 84.25 22.98 57.04
N GLN A 83 83.60 22.94 55.88
CA GLN A 83 84.27 23.27 54.61
C GLN A 83 83.28 23.61 53.48
N THR A 84 83.70 24.56 52.67
CA THR A 84 82.94 25.38 51.74
C THR A 84 82.74 24.68 50.39
N VAL A 85 81.49 24.63 49.92
CA VAL A 85 81.01 24.75 48.52
C VAL A 85 81.72 23.91 47.45
N LYS A 86 81.09 22.78 47.06
CA LYS A 86 80.70 22.46 45.67
C LYS A 86 79.87 21.16 45.62
N SER A 87 78.84 21.19 44.77
CA SER A 87 77.93 20.11 44.35
C SER A 87 77.02 19.49 45.42
N GLN A 88 75.80 20.02 45.58
CA GLN A 88 74.59 19.19 45.59
C GLN A 88 73.44 19.94 44.90
N THR A 89 73.06 19.42 43.74
CA THR A 89 71.82 19.68 43.01
C THR A 89 70.61 19.58 43.95
N PRO A 90 69.57 20.43 43.83
CA PRO A 90 68.34 20.23 44.57
C PRO A 90 67.72 18.90 44.12
N ALA A 91 67.49 18.00 45.07
CA ALA A 91 66.77 16.75 44.84
C ALA A 91 65.44 17.07 44.13
N LYS A 92 65.30 16.57 42.89
CA LYS A 92 64.06 16.64 42.12
C LYS A 92 62.91 16.16 43.03
N ARG A 93 62.05 17.09 43.45
CA ARG A 93 60.68 16.79 43.89
C ARG A 93 60.04 16.04 42.72
N ARG A 94 60.05 14.71 42.75
CA ARG A 94 59.22 13.87 41.88
C ARG A 94 57.78 14.12 42.32
N THR A 95 57.17 15.14 41.71
CA THR A 95 55.72 15.34 41.77
C THR A 95 55.07 14.08 41.18
N LEU A 96 53.99 13.59 41.81
CA LEU A 96 53.24 12.39 41.37
C LEU A 96 52.94 12.41 39.85
N PHE A 97 52.80 13.61 39.27
CA PHE A 97 52.56 13.88 37.85
C PHE A 97 53.75 13.63 36.90
N THR A 98 54.91 13.19 37.38
CA THR A 98 56.07 12.85 36.52
C THR A 98 56.39 11.36 36.47
N ASN A 99 55.61 10.52 37.20
CA ASN A 99 55.81 9.08 37.22
C ASN A 99 54.85 8.39 36.22
N PRO A 100 55.36 7.80 35.11
CA PRO A 100 54.53 7.22 34.06
C PRO A 100 53.57 6.13 34.56
N TRP A 101 53.91 5.46 35.66
CA TRP A 101 53.06 4.43 36.28
C TRP A 101 51.74 4.96 36.86
N PHE A 102 51.60 6.26 37.10
CA PHE A 102 50.36 6.87 37.63
C PHE A 102 49.70 7.82 36.63
N THR A 103 50.47 8.54 35.82
CA THR A 103 49.92 9.46 34.82
C THR A 103 49.31 8.74 33.64
N ILE A 104 49.88 7.64 33.18
CA ILE A 104 49.36 6.89 32.03
C ILE A 104 48.01 6.24 32.35
N PRO A 105 47.83 5.50 33.48
CA PRO A 105 46.52 4.96 33.83
C PRO A 105 45.46 6.04 34.10
N ALA A 106 45.82 7.17 34.73
CA ALA A 106 44.89 8.27 34.97
C ALA A 106 44.45 8.96 33.67
N LEU A 107 45.36 9.15 32.71
CA LEU A 107 45.05 9.69 31.39
C LEU A 107 44.16 8.72 30.59
N ILE A 108 44.46 7.41 30.64
CA ILE A 108 43.63 6.37 30.02
C ILE A 108 42.23 6.38 30.63
N LEU A 109 42.11 6.44 31.96
CA LEU A 109 40.82 6.50 32.64
C LEU A 109 40.04 7.76 32.24
N PHE A 110 40.69 8.92 32.20
CA PHE A 110 40.06 10.17 31.77
C PHE A 110 39.56 10.10 30.31
N ILE A 111 40.35 9.52 29.40
CA ILE A 111 39.96 9.31 28.00
C ILE A 111 38.79 8.32 27.91
N LEU A 112 38.83 7.22 28.65
CA LEU A 112 37.76 6.21 28.68
C LEU A 112 36.46 6.78 29.27
N THR A 113 36.54 7.57 30.34
CA THR A 113 35.39 8.25 30.92
C THR A 113 34.83 9.31 29.97
N GLY A 114 35.70 10.13 29.36
CA GLY A 114 35.29 11.10 28.35
C GLY A 114 34.61 10.44 27.15
N TYR A 115 35.17 9.34 26.65
CA TYR A 115 34.58 8.54 25.59
C TYR A 115 33.23 7.94 25.99
N ALA A 116 33.11 7.39 27.21
CA ALA A 116 31.85 6.85 27.72
C ALA A 116 30.76 7.93 27.85
N VAL A 117 31.11 9.13 28.32
CA VAL A 117 30.20 10.27 28.42
C VAL A 117 29.74 10.72 27.03
N VAL A 118 30.67 10.92 26.08
CA VAL A 118 30.34 11.30 24.70
C VAL A 118 29.47 10.23 24.03
N ARG A 119 29.79 8.94 24.20
CA ARG A 119 28.98 7.82 23.70
C ARG A 119 27.58 7.82 24.32
N SER A 120 27.46 8.10 25.62
CA SER A 120 26.17 8.16 26.32
C SER A 120 25.31 9.35 25.83
N ILE A 121 25.91 10.53 25.66
CA ILE A 121 25.24 11.70 25.09
C ILE A 121 24.79 11.39 23.65
N HIS A 122 25.68 10.86 22.82
CA HIS A 122 25.37 10.53 21.43
C HIS A 122 24.23 9.51 21.34
N HIS A 123 24.24 8.47 22.18
CA HIS A 123 23.17 7.49 22.24
C HIS A 123 21.83 8.14 22.66
N LYS A 124 21.81 8.99 23.69
CA LYS A 124 20.59 9.72 24.09
C LYS A 124 20.05 10.64 23.01
N VAL A 125 20.93 11.36 22.30
CA VAL A 125 20.54 12.20 21.16
C VAL A 125 19.91 11.34 20.06
N LYS A 126 20.47 10.17 19.75
CA LYS A 126 19.93 9.25 18.76
C LYS A 126 18.61 8.61 19.17
N VAL A 127 18.44 8.27 20.45
CA VAL A 127 17.15 7.80 20.99
C VAL A 127 16.09 8.89 20.86
N ARG A 128 16.42 10.15 21.22
CA ARG A 128 15.50 11.28 21.07
C ARG A 128 15.10 11.48 19.61
N TRP A 129 16.09 11.57 18.72
CA TRP A 129 15.87 11.67 17.27
C TRP A 129 14.96 10.55 16.75
N ALA A 130 15.21 9.30 17.13
CA ALA A 130 14.38 8.17 16.72
C ALA A 130 12.92 8.34 17.16
N LYS A 131 12.67 8.78 18.39
CA LYS A 131 11.31 8.98 18.91
C LYS A 131 10.60 10.21 18.36
N THR A 132 11.30 11.33 18.21
CA THR A 132 10.65 12.61 17.87
C THR A 132 10.61 12.90 16.38
N GLU A 133 11.42 12.20 15.58
CA GLU A 133 11.47 12.40 14.13
C GLU A 133 11.14 11.12 13.36
N ILE A 134 11.74 9.97 13.72
CA ILE A 134 11.55 8.73 12.93
C ILE A 134 10.19 8.09 13.15
N LEU A 135 9.74 7.85 14.38
CA LEU A 135 8.44 7.18 14.61
C LEU A 135 7.26 7.96 13.97
N PRO A 136 7.14 9.30 14.12
CA PRO A 136 6.09 10.05 13.44
C PRO A 136 6.20 10.03 11.91
N GLU A 137 7.42 10.02 11.37
CA GLU A 137 7.62 9.89 9.93
C GLU A 137 7.17 8.53 9.40
N VAL A 138 7.42 7.45 10.15
CA VAL A 138 6.94 6.10 9.82
C VAL A 138 5.41 6.07 9.80
N GLU A 139 4.75 6.69 10.79
CA GLU A 139 3.29 6.83 10.82
C GLU A 139 2.76 7.59 9.60
N ASN A 140 3.46 8.64 9.16
CA ASN A 140 3.08 9.42 7.98
C ASN A 140 3.31 8.67 6.66
N GLN A 141 4.35 7.85 6.60
CA GLN A 141 4.72 7.07 5.40
C GLN A 141 3.89 5.78 5.26
N TYR A 142 3.36 5.26 6.37
CA TYR A 142 2.64 4.00 6.36
C TYR A 142 1.35 4.09 5.54
N SER A 143 1.16 3.08 4.69
CA SER A 143 -0.08 2.82 3.96
C SER A 143 -0.37 1.32 3.97
N TRP A 144 -1.64 0.95 4.04
CA TRP A 144 -2.07 -0.45 4.02
C TRP A 144 -1.72 -1.20 2.71
N ILE A 145 -1.35 -0.47 1.66
CA ILE A 145 -1.01 -1.01 0.34
C ILE A 145 0.48 -0.83 -0.01
N ASN A 146 1.25 -0.19 0.87
CA ASN A 146 2.69 -0.03 0.72
C ASN A 146 3.32 0.36 2.06
N SER A 147 4.04 -0.57 2.70
CA SER A 147 4.80 -0.30 3.92
C SER A 147 6.31 -0.17 3.68
N TYR A 148 6.79 -0.21 2.43
CA TYR A 148 8.22 -0.25 2.13
C TYR A 148 9.00 0.92 2.72
N ASP A 149 8.53 2.15 2.47
CA ASP A 149 9.20 3.37 2.94
C ASP A 149 9.16 3.46 4.48
N ALA A 150 7.98 3.20 5.05
CA ALA A 150 7.75 3.17 6.49
C ALA A 150 8.66 2.15 7.18
N TYR A 151 8.75 0.92 6.67
CA TYR A 151 9.66 -0.12 7.16
C TYR A 151 11.13 0.33 7.06
N THR A 152 11.56 0.81 5.88
CA THR A 152 12.94 1.22 5.64
C THR A 152 13.35 2.38 6.55
N THR A 153 12.44 3.32 6.80
CA THR A 153 12.62 4.43 7.74
C THR A 153 12.69 3.92 9.18
N LEU A 154 11.80 3.00 9.58
CA LEU A 154 11.79 2.43 10.93
C LEU A 154 13.07 1.64 11.24
N GLN A 155 13.62 0.90 10.27
CA GLN A 155 14.87 0.16 10.44
C GLN A 155 16.07 1.07 10.80
N LYS A 156 16.05 2.36 10.44
CA LYS A 156 17.08 3.34 10.85
C LYS A 156 17.09 3.57 12.38
N ALA A 157 15.95 3.37 13.04
CA ALA A 157 15.75 3.52 14.47
C ALA A 157 15.97 2.23 15.28
N ALA A 158 15.90 1.06 14.64
CA ALA A 158 15.98 -0.25 15.30
C ALA A 158 17.19 -0.39 16.24
N LYS A 159 18.38 0.05 15.80
CA LYS A 159 19.62 0.01 16.61
C LYS A 159 19.61 0.86 17.89
N TYR A 160 18.61 1.72 18.07
CA TYR A 160 18.53 2.66 19.19
C TYR A 160 17.32 2.41 20.10
N ILE A 161 16.20 1.97 19.53
CA ILE A 161 14.91 1.88 20.22
C ILE A 161 14.12 0.60 19.90
N SER A 162 14.78 -0.51 19.55
CA SER A 162 14.10 -1.79 19.24
C SER A 162 13.16 -2.29 20.33
N ASP A 163 13.49 -2.03 21.59
CA ASP A 163 12.73 -2.49 22.75
C ASP A 163 11.64 -1.49 23.17
N ASP A 164 11.51 -0.38 22.44
CA ASP A 164 10.51 0.64 22.74
C ASP A 164 9.11 0.18 22.33
N PRO A 165 8.07 0.35 23.17
CA PRO A 165 6.71 -0.10 22.87
C PRO A 165 6.14 0.50 21.58
N GLU A 166 6.44 1.77 21.29
CA GLU A 166 5.95 2.46 20.10
C GLU A 166 6.67 1.95 18.84
N PHE A 167 7.98 1.71 18.96
CA PHE A 167 8.75 1.04 17.91
C PHE A 167 8.17 -0.35 17.61
N MET A 168 7.94 -1.19 18.62
CA MET A 168 7.39 -2.54 18.42
C MET A 168 5.99 -2.51 17.79
N LYS A 169 5.16 -1.54 18.19
CA LYS A 169 3.83 -1.36 17.59
C LYS A 169 3.93 -1.03 16.09
N LEU A 170 4.77 -0.07 15.72
CA LEU A 170 4.97 0.30 14.32
C LEU A 170 5.67 -0.81 13.54
N HIS A 171 6.63 -1.49 14.14
CA HIS A 171 7.34 -2.61 13.53
C HIS A 171 6.39 -3.74 13.16
N ASN A 172 5.48 -4.15 14.06
CA ASN A 172 4.44 -5.13 13.77
C ASN A 172 3.44 -4.68 12.69
N LEU A 173 3.27 -3.38 12.48
CA LEU A 173 2.38 -2.83 11.46
C LEU A 173 3.03 -2.82 10.07
N VAL A 174 4.30 -2.43 10.01
CA VAL A 174 5.03 -2.22 8.75
C VAL A 174 5.83 -3.44 8.29
N SER A 175 5.88 -4.51 9.10
CA SER A 175 6.60 -5.74 8.78
C SER A 175 5.69 -6.96 8.78
N THR A 176 6.14 -8.00 8.07
CA THR A 176 5.52 -9.32 8.00
C THR A 176 6.63 -10.36 7.85
N ASN A 177 6.32 -11.62 8.16
CA ASN A 177 7.24 -12.73 7.94
C ASN A 177 6.70 -13.59 6.80
N ILE A 178 7.54 -13.87 5.81
CA ILE A 178 7.18 -14.75 4.69
C ILE A 178 8.17 -15.91 4.60
N SER A 179 7.71 -17.04 4.06
CA SER A 179 8.58 -18.13 3.67
C SER A 179 8.71 -18.18 2.15
N ILE A 180 9.91 -18.47 1.63
CA ILE A 180 10.13 -18.63 0.19
C ILE A 180 10.76 -19.99 -0.10
N LEU A 181 10.04 -20.79 -0.87
CA LEU A 181 10.37 -22.14 -1.23
C LEU A 181 10.65 -22.23 -2.74
N SER A 182 11.49 -23.19 -3.14
CA SER A 182 11.62 -23.55 -4.54
C SER A 182 11.68 -25.05 -4.73
N GLU A 183 11.25 -25.49 -5.91
CA GLU A 183 11.39 -26.87 -6.35
C GLU A 183 12.22 -26.93 -7.63
N PRO A 184 13.41 -27.57 -7.61
CA PRO A 184 14.12 -28.07 -6.43
C PRO A 184 14.67 -26.95 -5.52
N PRO A 185 15.01 -27.27 -4.25
CA PRO A 185 15.61 -26.29 -3.33
C PRO A 185 17.05 -25.91 -3.73
N GLY A 186 17.60 -24.90 -3.05
CA GLY A 186 18.97 -24.43 -3.25
C GLY A 186 19.11 -23.38 -4.35
N ALA A 187 18.07 -22.60 -4.61
CA ALA A 187 18.07 -21.50 -5.55
C ALA A 187 18.40 -20.18 -4.85
N LYS A 188 19.28 -19.37 -5.47
CA LYS A 188 19.56 -18.02 -4.97
C LYS A 188 18.42 -17.09 -5.34
N ILE A 189 17.95 -16.31 -4.39
CA ILE A 189 16.90 -15.32 -4.60
C ILE A 189 17.49 -13.93 -4.50
N TYR A 190 17.28 -13.14 -5.54
CA TYR A 190 17.59 -11.72 -5.55
C TYR A 190 16.29 -10.92 -5.64
N ILE A 191 16.24 -9.80 -4.94
CA ILE A 191 15.07 -8.90 -4.94
C ILE A 191 15.46 -7.47 -5.25
N LYS A 192 14.49 -6.71 -5.76
CA LYS A 192 14.46 -5.25 -5.83
C LYS A 192 13.06 -4.77 -5.49
N GLU A 193 12.91 -3.59 -4.90
CA GLU A 193 11.58 -2.97 -4.77
C GLU A 193 10.97 -2.82 -6.17
N TYR A 194 9.66 -3.02 -6.30
CA TYR A 194 9.03 -3.16 -7.60
C TYR A 194 9.19 -1.93 -8.51
N THR A 195 9.04 -0.74 -7.95
CA THR A 195 9.18 0.55 -8.65
C THR A 195 10.64 1.02 -8.76
N ASP A 196 11.54 0.56 -7.89
CA ASP A 196 12.98 0.86 -7.98
C ASP A 196 13.71 -0.03 -8.99
N ILE A 197 13.67 0.40 -10.25
CA ILE A 197 14.32 -0.27 -11.38
C ILE A 197 15.84 -0.01 -11.44
N ALA A 198 16.32 1.04 -10.79
CA ALA A 198 17.70 1.51 -10.90
C ALA A 198 18.64 0.86 -9.87
N GLU A 199 18.13 0.47 -8.70
CA GLU A 199 18.92 -0.23 -7.69
C GLU A 199 19.52 -1.55 -8.19
N ASP A 200 20.65 -1.96 -7.62
CA ASP A 200 21.25 -3.27 -7.87
C ASP A 200 20.45 -4.40 -7.19
N TRP A 201 20.52 -5.59 -7.78
CA TRP A 201 19.88 -6.79 -7.22
C TRP A 201 20.44 -7.11 -5.83
N LYS A 202 19.57 -7.19 -4.81
CA LYS A 202 19.96 -7.55 -3.44
C LYS A 202 19.74 -9.04 -3.22
N LEU A 203 20.80 -9.78 -2.84
CA LEU A 203 20.68 -11.20 -2.48
C LEU A 203 19.88 -11.32 -1.18
N LEU A 204 18.71 -11.95 -1.26
CA LEU A 204 17.87 -12.24 -0.11
C LEU A 204 18.34 -13.52 0.61
N GLY A 205 18.75 -14.54 -0.16
CA GLY A 205 19.28 -15.78 0.39
C GLY A 205 19.22 -16.96 -0.58
N VAL A 206 19.19 -18.18 -0.03
CA VAL A 206 19.11 -19.44 -0.78
C VAL A 206 17.94 -20.27 -0.26
N THR A 207 17.09 -20.78 -1.15
CA THR A 207 15.91 -21.56 -0.76
C THR A 207 16.26 -22.90 -0.10
N PRO A 208 15.45 -23.39 0.85
CA PRO A 208 14.27 -22.71 1.43
C PRO A 208 14.67 -21.57 2.38
N LEU A 209 13.94 -20.45 2.30
CA LEU A 209 13.99 -19.37 3.27
C LEU A 209 12.75 -19.47 4.15
N ASP A 210 12.95 -19.63 5.44
CA ASP A 210 11.87 -19.78 6.42
C ASP A 210 11.73 -18.50 7.25
N SER A 211 10.51 -17.98 7.34
CA SER A 211 10.14 -16.84 8.19
C SER A 211 11.10 -15.64 8.10
N ILE A 212 11.31 -15.13 6.88
CA ILE A 212 12.10 -13.92 6.64
C ILE A 212 11.25 -12.67 6.87
N GLU A 213 11.78 -11.73 7.66
CA GLU A 213 11.11 -10.45 7.89
C GLU A 213 11.23 -9.55 6.65
N MET A 214 10.10 -9.03 6.18
CA MET A 214 10.00 -8.11 5.05
C MET A 214 8.96 -7.02 5.35
N PRO A 215 8.97 -5.89 4.62
CA PRO A 215 7.87 -4.92 4.69
C PRO A 215 6.52 -5.57 4.38
N SER A 216 5.50 -5.25 5.16
CA SER A 216 4.12 -5.69 4.89
C SER A 216 3.56 -5.02 3.62
N ALA A 217 2.55 -5.65 2.98
CA ALA A 217 1.82 -5.08 1.84
C ALA A 217 2.71 -4.46 0.76
N SER A 218 3.78 -5.15 0.38
CA SER A 218 4.80 -4.64 -0.53
C SER A 218 5.05 -5.62 -1.67
N PHE A 219 5.45 -5.07 -2.83
CA PHE A 219 5.76 -5.83 -4.02
C PHE A 219 7.23 -5.69 -4.38
N TYR A 220 7.84 -6.79 -4.80
CA TYR A 220 9.23 -6.89 -5.18
C TYR A 220 9.37 -7.57 -6.54
N ARG A 221 10.35 -7.14 -7.32
CA ARG A 221 10.88 -7.96 -8.42
C ARG A 221 11.72 -9.05 -7.80
N CYS A 222 11.49 -10.29 -8.20
CA CYS A 222 12.21 -11.46 -7.73
C CYS A 222 12.94 -12.10 -8.92
N LEU A 223 14.23 -12.36 -8.74
CA LEU A 223 15.07 -13.14 -9.66
C LEU A 223 15.59 -14.37 -8.93
N MET A 224 15.20 -15.55 -9.40
CA MET A 224 15.64 -16.82 -8.85
C MET A 224 16.63 -17.50 -9.79
N ILE A 225 17.81 -17.86 -9.27
CA ILE A 225 18.91 -18.47 -10.04
C ILE A 225 19.37 -19.75 -9.36
N LYS A 226 19.37 -20.85 -10.12
CA LYS A 226 19.95 -22.13 -9.71
C LYS A 226 20.77 -22.73 -10.87
N PRO A 227 22.04 -23.11 -10.65
CA PRO A 227 22.83 -23.74 -11.71
C PRO A 227 22.15 -24.98 -12.28
N GLY A 228 22.07 -25.07 -13.62
CA GLY A 228 21.38 -26.14 -14.34
C GLY A 228 19.88 -25.91 -14.59
N TYR A 229 19.33 -24.80 -14.10
CA TYR A 229 17.92 -24.43 -14.23
C TYR A 229 17.77 -23.04 -14.85
N ASP A 230 16.69 -22.84 -15.60
CA ASP A 230 16.35 -21.56 -16.20
C ASP A 230 16.11 -20.53 -15.07
N SER A 231 16.59 -19.30 -15.28
CA SER A 231 16.36 -18.21 -14.33
C SER A 231 14.89 -17.79 -14.38
N VAL A 232 14.26 -17.66 -13.22
CA VAL A 232 12.87 -17.22 -13.11
C VAL A 232 12.82 -15.77 -12.65
N MET A 233 12.08 -14.94 -13.39
CA MET A 233 11.69 -13.59 -13.00
C MET A 233 10.20 -13.61 -12.62
N ALA A 234 9.84 -13.00 -11.50
CA ALA A 234 8.46 -12.93 -11.05
C ALA A 234 8.25 -11.71 -10.14
N ILE A 235 7.00 -11.44 -9.77
CA ILE A 235 6.69 -10.56 -8.65
C ILE A 235 6.60 -11.39 -7.38
N LEU A 236 7.21 -10.89 -6.32
CA LEU A 236 6.99 -11.34 -4.95
C LEU A 236 6.10 -10.31 -4.25
N SER A 237 4.93 -10.76 -3.77
CA SER A 237 4.11 -10.01 -2.81
C SER A 237 4.44 -10.49 -1.40
N THR A 238 4.44 -9.58 -0.43
CA THR A 238 4.66 -9.92 0.98
C THR A 238 3.37 -10.22 1.75
N ASN A 239 2.22 -10.22 1.08
CA ASN A 239 0.93 -10.60 1.69
C ASN A 239 0.74 -12.10 1.96
N PRO A 240 1.11 -13.04 1.05
CA PRO A 240 1.00 -14.46 1.37
C PRO A 240 2.04 -14.89 2.39
N ASP A 241 1.65 -15.81 3.30
CA ASP A 241 2.56 -16.39 4.30
C ASP A 241 3.71 -17.18 3.66
N THR A 242 3.49 -17.77 2.48
CA THR A 242 4.47 -18.60 1.79
C THR A 242 4.38 -18.45 0.27
N LEU A 243 5.54 -18.16 -0.34
CA LEU A 243 5.75 -18.16 -1.78
C LEU A 243 6.46 -19.46 -2.20
N TYR A 244 5.91 -20.16 -3.19
CA TYR A 244 6.57 -21.29 -3.83
C TYR A 244 6.98 -20.92 -5.25
N ILE A 245 8.13 -21.39 -5.75
CA ILE A 245 8.50 -21.20 -7.16
C ILE A 245 9.05 -22.51 -7.71
N LYS A 246 8.42 -23.00 -8.78
CA LYS A 246 8.93 -24.15 -9.53
C LYS A 246 10.02 -23.70 -10.50
N LEU A 247 11.15 -24.40 -10.48
CA LEU A 247 12.27 -24.19 -11.38
C LEU A 247 12.34 -25.33 -12.41
N PHE A 248 12.67 -24.95 -13.64
CA PHE A 248 12.77 -25.88 -14.75
C PHE A 248 14.23 -26.04 -15.19
N GLU A 249 14.62 -27.25 -15.56
CA GLU A 249 15.96 -27.50 -16.10
C GLU A 249 16.18 -26.69 -17.37
N ASN A 250 17.41 -26.24 -17.59
CA ASN A 250 17.77 -25.39 -18.73
C ASN A 250 17.22 -25.92 -20.06
N GLY A 251 16.49 -25.06 -20.78
CA GLY A 251 15.93 -25.39 -22.09
C GLY A 251 14.59 -26.14 -22.05
N THR A 252 14.02 -26.33 -20.86
CA THR A 252 12.64 -26.84 -20.73
C THR A 252 11.62 -25.75 -21.08
N ILE A 253 11.87 -24.51 -20.63
CA ILE A 253 11.02 -23.37 -20.99
C ILE A 253 11.39 -22.97 -22.43
N PRO A 254 10.41 -22.87 -23.36
CA PRO A 254 10.68 -22.40 -24.71
C PRO A 254 11.34 -21.01 -24.70
N SER A 255 12.28 -20.78 -25.61
CA SER A 255 12.96 -19.49 -25.71
C SER A 255 11.95 -18.35 -25.90
N GLY A 256 12.11 -17.27 -25.13
CA GLY A 256 11.22 -16.11 -25.16
C GLY A 256 9.89 -16.29 -24.41
N MET A 257 9.66 -17.42 -23.72
CA MET A 257 8.45 -17.66 -22.92
C MET A 257 8.76 -17.70 -21.41
N VAL A 258 7.70 -17.57 -20.61
CA VAL A 258 7.70 -17.80 -19.16
C VAL A 258 6.71 -18.91 -18.81
N HIS A 259 6.93 -19.56 -17.66
CA HIS A 259 6.01 -20.54 -17.10
C HIS A 259 4.96 -19.84 -16.24
N VAL A 260 3.70 -20.22 -16.42
CA VAL A 260 2.58 -19.80 -15.59
C VAL A 260 2.02 -21.03 -14.89
N SER A 261 1.94 -20.96 -13.56
CA SER A 261 1.44 -22.04 -12.71
C SER A 261 -0.08 -21.90 -12.53
N GLY A 262 -0.82 -22.94 -12.91
CA GLY A 262 -2.28 -22.92 -12.83
C GLY A 262 -2.97 -22.07 -13.89
N TYR A 263 -4.30 -22.03 -13.82
CA TYR A 263 -5.16 -21.16 -14.62
C TYR A 263 -6.38 -20.73 -13.79
N GLY A 264 -6.85 -19.49 -13.97
CA GLY A 264 -8.05 -19.03 -13.26
C GLY A 264 -7.87 -19.00 -11.74
N ASN A 265 -8.93 -19.36 -11.01
CA ASN A 265 -8.87 -19.45 -9.54
C ASN A 265 -7.93 -20.55 -9.01
N GLU A 266 -7.43 -21.45 -9.87
CA GLU A 266 -6.42 -22.44 -9.49
C GLU A 266 -5.04 -21.80 -9.33
N SER A 267 -4.77 -20.68 -10.01
CA SER A 267 -3.54 -19.92 -9.81
C SER A 267 -3.61 -19.21 -8.45
N GLY A 268 -3.31 -19.96 -7.39
CA GLY A 268 -3.29 -19.45 -6.03
C GLY A 268 -2.16 -18.45 -5.81
N SER A 269 -2.27 -17.66 -4.73
CA SER A 269 -1.26 -16.67 -4.29
C SER A 269 0.11 -17.24 -3.95
N ASN A 270 0.21 -18.56 -3.84
CA ASN A 270 1.41 -19.30 -3.46
C ASN A 270 2.14 -19.94 -4.65
N PHE A 271 1.64 -19.81 -5.89
CA PHE A 271 2.21 -20.44 -7.10
C PHE A 271 2.39 -21.98 -6.96
N LEU A 272 1.54 -22.62 -6.14
CA LEU A 272 1.55 -24.07 -5.89
C LEU A 272 0.62 -24.86 -6.82
N ALA A 273 0.05 -24.23 -7.85
CA ALA A 273 -0.83 -24.92 -8.77
C ALA A 273 -0.03 -25.93 -9.61
N ASP A 274 -0.44 -27.19 -9.58
CA ASP A 274 0.26 -28.31 -10.23
C ASP A 274 -0.48 -28.84 -11.48
N LYS A 275 -1.54 -28.14 -11.90
CA LYS A 275 -2.41 -28.52 -13.02
C LYS A 275 -2.60 -27.35 -13.95
N ASN A 276 -2.80 -27.68 -15.23
CA ASN A 276 -3.15 -26.72 -16.28
C ASN A 276 -2.09 -25.62 -16.52
N ASP A 277 -0.85 -25.89 -16.11
CA ASP A 277 0.30 -25.06 -16.41
C ASP A 277 0.50 -24.86 -17.91
N PHE A 278 0.98 -23.68 -18.27
CA PHE A 278 1.26 -23.32 -19.65
C PHE A 278 2.48 -22.41 -19.74
N PHE A 279 3.05 -22.34 -20.93
CA PHE A 279 4.02 -21.31 -21.28
C PHE A 279 3.32 -20.17 -22.01
N ILE A 280 3.71 -18.94 -21.75
CA ILE A 280 3.25 -17.75 -22.46
C ILE A 280 4.44 -16.92 -22.88
N ASP A 281 4.35 -16.24 -24.01
CA ASP A 281 5.38 -15.32 -24.45
C ASP A 281 5.65 -14.26 -23.37
N LYS A 282 6.94 -14.06 -23.08
CA LYS A 282 7.43 -13.09 -22.11
C LYS A 282 7.06 -11.66 -22.52
N TYR A 283 7.06 -11.41 -23.82
CA TYR A 283 6.79 -10.14 -24.48
C TYR A 283 5.71 -10.33 -25.55
N GLU A 284 5.15 -9.23 -26.06
CA GLU A 284 4.36 -9.26 -27.30
C GLU A 284 5.22 -9.78 -28.48
N VAL A 285 4.58 -10.35 -29.49
CA VAL A 285 5.27 -10.79 -30.71
C VAL A 285 5.85 -9.59 -31.44
N THR A 286 7.13 -9.65 -31.82
CA THR A 286 7.80 -8.53 -32.48
C THR A 286 7.54 -8.50 -33.99
N ASN A 287 7.78 -7.34 -34.61
CA ASN A 287 7.75 -7.21 -36.07
C ASN A 287 8.74 -8.17 -36.75
N GLU A 288 9.94 -8.37 -36.19
CA GLU A 288 10.93 -9.33 -36.72
C GLU A 288 10.37 -10.76 -36.73
N GLN A 289 9.75 -11.19 -35.63
CA GLN A 289 9.14 -12.53 -35.55
C GLN A 289 8.00 -12.67 -36.56
N PHE A 290 7.13 -11.67 -36.69
CA PHE A 290 6.05 -11.71 -37.67
C PHE A 290 6.57 -11.63 -39.12
N LYS A 291 7.71 -10.98 -39.34
CA LYS A 291 8.36 -10.93 -40.66
C LYS A 291 8.83 -12.31 -41.11
N GLU A 292 9.28 -13.16 -40.19
CA GLU A 292 9.59 -14.56 -40.51
C GLU A 292 8.36 -15.31 -41.05
N PHE A 293 7.17 -15.06 -40.51
CA PHE A 293 5.91 -15.63 -41.03
C PHE A 293 5.63 -15.14 -42.45
N VAL A 294 5.77 -13.83 -42.70
CA VAL A 294 5.59 -13.23 -44.03
C VAL A 294 6.57 -13.82 -45.04
N ASP A 295 7.86 -13.85 -44.71
CA ASP A 295 8.95 -14.31 -45.58
C ASP A 295 8.87 -15.81 -45.89
N ASN A 296 8.27 -16.59 -44.99
CA ASN A 296 7.98 -18.00 -45.20
C ASN A 296 6.66 -18.23 -45.97
N ASN A 297 6.12 -17.22 -46.65
CA ASN A 297 4.88 -17.28 -47.42
C ASN A 297 3.66 -17.67 -46.55
N GLY A 298 3.62 -17.19 -45.31
CA GLY A 298 2.59 -17.54 -44.33
C GLY A 298 1.17 -17.22 -44.81
N TYR A 299 1.00 -16.10 -45.53
CA TYR A 299 -0.29 -15.71 -46.13
C TYR A 299 -0.74 -16.67 -47.24
N GLN A 300 0.15 -17.41 -47.89
CA GLN A 300 -0.18 -18.29 -49.02
C GLN A 300 -0.34 -19.77 -48.62
N LYS A 301 -0.14 -20.12 -47.33
CA LYS A 301 -0.13 -21.50 -46.85
C LYS A 301 -1.44 -21.84 -46.11
N PRO A 302 -2.39 -22.57 -46.72
CA PRO A 302 -3.68 -22.87 -46.09
C PRO A 302 -3.58 -23.59 -44.74
N ALA A 303 -2.49 -24.31 -44.49
CA ALA A 303 -2.25 -25.03 -43.23
C ALA A 303 -2.20 -24.12 -41.99
N TYR A 304 -2.02 -22.80 -42.16
CA TYR A 304 -2.04 -21.85 -41.04
C TYR A 304 -3.41 -21.19 -40.84
N TRP A 305 -4.32 -21.31 -41.80
CA TRP A 305 -5.60 -20.60 -41.82
C TRP A 305 -6.75 -21.60 -41.59
N GLU A 306 -6.80 -22.18 -40.39
CA GLU A 306 -7.75 -23.23 -40.03
C GLU A 306 -9.16 -22.71 -39.70
N GLN A 307 -9.28 -21.41 -39.46
CA GLN A 307 -10.50 -20.76 -38.97
C GLN A 307 -11.40 -20.29 -40.12
N GLU A 308 -12.72 -20.35 -39.93
CA GLU A 308 -13.65 -19.79 -40.91
C GLU A 308 -13.63 -18.26 -40.88
N PHE A 309 -13.48 -17.65 -42.06
CA PHE A 309 -13.52 -16.20 -42.25
C PHE A 309 -14.97 -15.73 -42.30
N ILE A 310 -15.42 -15.04 -41.25
CA ILE A 310 -16.79 -14.49 -41.16
C ILE A 310 -16.70 -12.98 -41.00
N ASN A 311 -17.08 -12.25 -42.04
CA ASN A 311 -17.09 -10.78 -42.04
C ASN A 311 -18.53 -10.29 -42.13
N ASN A 312 -19.03 -9.62 -41.10
CA ASN A 312 -20.41 -9.14 -41.02
C ASN A 312 -21.48 -10.22 -41.32
N GLY A 313 -21.22 -11.46 -40.89
CA GLY A 313 -22.10 -12.61 -41.12
C GLY A 313 -21.91 -13.33 -42.45
N GLU A 314 -21.09 -12.80 -43.36
CA GLU A 314 -20.77 -13.45 -44.63
C GLU A 314 -19.50 -14.31 -44.52
N LYS A 315 -19.59 -15.54 -45.03
CA LYS A 315 -18.44 -16.45 -45.10
C LYS A 315 -17.58 -16.09 -46.32
N LEU A 316 -16.30 -15.83 -46.08
CA LEU A 316 -15.31 -15.56 -47.14
C LEU A 316 -14.44 -16.79 -47.39
N SER A 317 -13.97 -16.94 -48.62
CA SER A 317 -12.84 -17.83 -48.93
C SER A 317 -11.53 -17.24 -48.40
N MET A 318 -10.51 -18.09 -48.23
CA MET A 318 -9.17 -17.65 -47.83
C MET A 318 -8.60 -16.58 -48.78
N ASP A 319 -8.76 -16.76 -50.09
CA ASP A 319 -8.28 -15.80 -51.09
C ASP A 319 -8.99 -14.44 -51.01
N GLU A 320 -10.27 -14.43 -50.64
CA GLU A 320 -11.02 -13.19 -50.40
C GLU A 320 -10.58 -12.52 -49.11
N ALA A 321 -10.37 -13.28 -48.03
CA ALA A 321 -9.91 -12.75 -46.76
C ALA A 321 -8.50 -12.16 -46.84
N ILE A 322 -7.55 -12.85 -47.48
CA ILE A 322 -6.17 -12.36 -47.63
C ILE A 322 -6.09 -11.04 -48.39
N LYS A 323 -6.98 -10.80 -49.37
CA LYS A 323 -7.06 -9.50 -50.07
C LYS A 323 -7.42 -8.34 -49.14
N LEU A 324 -8.00 -8.63 -47.97
CA LEU A 324 -8.28 -7.65 -46.92
C LEU A 324 -7.10 -7.50 -45.94
N PHE A 325 -6.17 -8.45 -45.93
CA PHE A 325 -5.01 -8.50 -45.04
C PHE A 325 -3.75 -7.97 -45.73
N VAL A 326 -3.84 -6.73 -46.21
CA VAL A 326 -2.75 -6.06 -46.93
C VAL A 326 -2.18 -4.87 -46.17
N ASP A 327 -0.92 -4.57 -46.43
CA ASP A 327 -0.19 -3.41 -45.96
C ASP A 327 -0.58 -2.13 -46.74
N LYS A 328 0.08 -1.00 -46.44
CA LYS A 328 -0.19 0.29 -47.11
C LYS A 328 0.05 0.27 -48.63
N SER A 329 0.87 -0.66 -49.12
CA SER A 329 1.19 -0.83 -50.53
C SER A 329 0.28 -1.83 -51.27
N GLY A 330 -0.63 -2.49 -50.55
CA GLY A 330 -1.51 -3.53 -51.08
C GLY A 330 -0.88 -4.92 -51.13
N ARG A 331 0.26 -5.15 -50.45
CA ARG A 331 0.90 -6.47 -50.33
C ARG A 331 0.41 -7.19 -49.07
N PRO A 332 0.33 -8.53 -49.05
CA PRO A 332 -0.02 -9.26 -47.82
C PRO A 332 0.93 -8.93 -46.67
N GLY A 333 0.39 -8.55 -45.51
CA GLY A 333 1.16 -8.11 -44.35
C GLY A 333 0.37 -7.14 -43.46
N PRO A 334 0.85 -6.83 -42.24
CA PRO A 334 0.18 -5.94 -41.29
C PRO A 334 -0.20 -4.58 -41.86
N SER A 335 -1.31 -3.99 -41.39
CA SER A 335 -1.86 -2.73 -41.95
C SER A 335 -0.94 -1.52 -41.75
N THR A 336 -0.01 -1.59 -40.80
CA THR A 336 0.93 -0.52 -40.47
C THR A 336 2.23 -0.58 -41.28
N TRP A 337 2.48 -1.71 -41.94
CA TRP A 337 3.66 -1.97 -42.77
C TRP A 337 3.54 -1.32 -44.15
N GLU A 338 4.64 -1.31 -44.90
CA GLU A 338 4.70 -0.81 -46.26
C GLU A 338 5.66 -1.64 -47.12
N ALA A 339 5.28 -1.89 -48.38
CA ALA A 339 6.08 -2.63 -49.35
C ALA A 339 6.50 -4.04 -48.91
N GLY A 340 5.75 -4.67 -48.01
CA GLY A 340 6.00 -5.99 -47.45
C GLY A 340 6.93 -6.01 -46.23
N ASP A 341 7.24 -4.84 -45.64
CA ASP A 341 8.17 -4.73 -44.52
C ASP A 341 7.68 -3.78 -43.42
N TYR A 342 8.19 -3.99 -42.20
CA TYR A 342 7.95 -3.10 -41.06
C TYR A 342 8.77 -1.80 -41.19
N PRO A 343 8.39 -0.71 -40.49
CA PRO A 343 9.17 0.52 -40.53
C PRO A 343 10.62 0.34 -40.04
N ASP A 344 11.57 1.01 -40.70
CA ASP A 344 13.00 0.94 -40.35
C ASP A 344 13.24 1.18 -38.85
N GLY A 345 14.05 0.31 -38.24
CA GLY A 345 14.39 0.41 -36.81
C GLY A 345 13.31 -0.08 -35.86
N GLN A 346 12.23 -0.71 -36.35
CA GLN A 346 11.14 -1.23 -35.51
C GLN A 346 11.12 -2.77 -35.41
N ALA A 347 12.25 -3.44 -35.59
CA ALA A 347 12.33 -4.90 -35.57
C ALA A 347 11.88 -5.50 -34.22
N ASP A 348 12.23 -4.83 -33.11
CA ASP A 348 11.93 -5.20 -31.72
C ASP A 348 10.63 -4.58 -31.18
N TYR A 349 9.90 -3.83 -31.99
CA TYR A 349 8.57 -3.32 -31.63
C TYR A 349 7.53 -4.42 -31.77
N PRO A 350 6.43 -4.38 -31.00
CA PRO A 350 5.34 -5.33 -31.18
C PRO A 350 4.75 -5.20 -32.57
N VAL A 351 4.49 -6.36 -33.21
CA VAL A 351 3.67 -6.37 -34.42
C VAL A 351 2.29 -5.83 -34.09
N ASN A 352 1.81 -4.95 -34.95
CA ASN A 352 0.52 -4.29 -34.76
C ASN A 352 -0.19 -4.09 -36.10
N GLY A 353 -1.47 -3.71 -36.07
CA GLY A 353 -2.24 -3.57 -37.30
C GLY A 353 -2.64 -4.91 -37.91
N ILE A 354 -2.81 -5.93 -37.08
CA ILE A 354 -3.18 -7.28 -37.50
C ILE A 354 -4.58 -7.65 -37.00
N SER A 355 -5.26 -8.47 -37.80
CA SER A 355 -6.55 -9.05 -37.49
C SER A 355 -6.40 -10.26 -36.56
N TRP A 356 -7.49 -10.70 -35.94
CA TRP A 356 -7.50 -11.94 -35.16
C TRP A 356 -7.12 -13.17 -36.02
N TYR A 357 -7.47 -13.15 -37.30
CA TYR A 357 -7.11 -14.25 -38.22
C TYR A 357 -5.61 -14.30 -38.52
N GLU A 358 -4.99 -13.14 -38.76
CA GLU A 358 -3.54 -13.03 -38.93
C GLU A 358 -2.80 -13.47 -37.65
N ALA A 359 -3.31 -13.05 -36.49
CA ALA A 359 -2.86 -13.46 -35.18
C ALA A 359 -2.88 -14.99 -35.00
N ALA A 360 -4.02 -15.63 -35.26
CA ALA A 360 -4.18 -17.09 -35.16
C ALA A 360 -3.28 -17.85 -36.15
N ALA A 361 -3.14 -17.34 -37.39
CA ALA A 361 -2.28 -17.94 -38.40
C ALA A 361 -0.79 -17.85 -38.02
N PHE A 362 -0.35 -16.72 -37.47
CA PHE A 362 0.99 -16.57 -36.92
C PHE A 362 1.23 -17.54 -35.77
N ALA A 363 0.30 -17.62 -34.81
CA ALA A 363 0.43 -18.53 -33.67
C ALA A 363 0.63 -19.98 -34.15
N LYS A 364 -0.17 -20.42 -35.14
CA LYS A 364 -0.03 -21.74 -35.76
C LYS A 364 1.33 -21.93 -36.44
N PHE A 365 1.79 -20.94 -37.21
CA PHE A 365 3.13 -20.95 -37.82
C PHE A 365 4.24 -21.12 -36.78
N ALA A 366 4.14 -20.40 -35.66
CA ALA A 366 5.08 -20.47 -34.56
C ALA A 366 4.98 -21.76 -33.72
N GLY A 367 4.03 -22.65 -34.01
CA GLY A 367 3.77 -23.87 -33.22
C GLY A 367 3.19 -23.55 -31.83
N LYS A 368 2.41 -22.47 -31.73
CA LYS A 368 1.78 -21.92 -30.53
C LYS A 368 0.27 -21.73 -30.76
N GLU A 369 -0.43 -21.24 -29.75
CA GLU A 369 -1.86 -20.85 -29.81
C GLU A 369 -2.05 -19.42 -29.29
N LEU A 370 -3.22 -18.83 -29.53
CA LEU A 370 -3.60 -17.57 -28.87
C LEU A 370 -4.03 -17.86 -27.42
N PRO A 371 -3.66 -17.00 -26.45
CA PRO A 371 -4.16 -17.16 -25.08
C PRO A 371 -5.69 -17.03 -25.07
N THR A 372 -6.35 -17.79 -24.19
CA THR A 372 -7.74 -17.47 -23.83
C THR A 372 -7.76 -16.33 -22.80
N GLU A 373 -8.94 -15.78 -22.52
CA GLU A 373 -9.16 -14.79 -21.46
C GLU A 373 -8.47 -15.23 -20.16
N LYS A 374 -8.85 -16.41 -19.66
CA LYS A 374 -8.31 -16.98 -18.42
C LYS A 374 -6.79 -17.11 -18.43
N HIS A 375 -6.19 -17.56 -19.53
CA HIS A 375 -4.73 -17.73 -19.61
C HIS A 375 -4.01 -16.37 -19.56
N TRP A 376 -4.52 -15.38 -20.31
CA TRP A 376 -3.96 -14.04 -20.29
C TRP A 376 -4.12 -13.39 -18.92
N SER A 377 -5.33 -13.43 -18.34
CA SER A 377 -5.64 -12.86 -17.02
C SER A 377 -4.82 -13.52 -15.90
N THR A 378 -4.56 -14.83 -16.02
CA THR A 378 -3.65 -15.56 -15.10
C THR A 378 -2.22 -15.05 -15.21
N ALA A 379 -1.69 -14.94 -16.44
CA ALA A 379 -0.34 -14.42 -16.66
C ALA A 379 -0.18 -12.97 -16.17
N ALA A 380 -1.24 -12.15 -16.32
CA ALA A 380 -1.30 -10.78 -15.81
C ALA A 380 -1.33 -10.73 -14.28
N GLY A 381 -1.90 -11.74 -13.62
CA GLY A 381 -2.05 -11.82 -12.17
C GLY A 381 -3.42 -11.39 -11.65
N PHE A 382 -4.45 -11.30 -12.49
CA PHE A 382 -5.78 -10.83 -12.07
C PHE A 382 -6.55 -11.78 -11.15
N TYR A 383 -6.12 -13.03 -11.02
CA TYR A 383 -6.63 -13.95 -9.99
C TYR A 383 -5.90 -13.82 -8.65
N PHE A 384 -4.97 -12.85 -8.52
CA PHE A 384 -4.34 -12.47 -7.26
C PHE A 384 -5.02 -11.19 -6.76
N ASN A 385 -5.83 -11.28 -5.70
CA ASN A 385 -6.70 -10.21 -5.20
C ASN A 385 -5.96 -8.88 -4.98
N GLU A 386 -4.71 -8.94 -4.55
CA GLU A 386 -3.82 -7.81 -4.31
C GLU A 386 -3.57 -6.95 -5.55
N PHE A 387 -3.76 -7.50 -6.77
CA PHE A 387 -3.62 -6.72 -7.99
C PHE A 387 -4.67 -5.62 -8.10
N TRP A 388 -5.90 -5.92 -7.68
CA TRP A 388 -7.04 -5.01 -7.76
C TRP A 388 -6.99 -3.89 -6.72
N TYR A 389 -6.29 -4.11 -5.60
CA TYR A 389 -6.31 -3.23 -4.44
C TYR A 389 -4.93 -2.75 -3.99
N GLY A 390 -3.91 -2.76 -4.85
CA GLY A 390 -2.58 -2.30 -4.42
C GLY A 390 -1.47 -2.34 -5.47
N PHE A 391 -1.70 -2.90 -6.66
CA PHE A 391 -0.64 -3.07 -7.66
C PHE A 391 -0.80 -2.17 -8.89
N GLY A 392 -2.03 -1.88 -9.31
CA GLY A 392 -2.31 -1.09 -10.52
C GLY A 392 -1.56 0.26 -10.53
N HIS A 393 -1.53 0.96 -9.40
CA HIS A 393 -0.83 2.24 -9.27
C HIS A 393 0.71 2.13 -9.35
N LYS A 394 1.29 0.94 -9.22
CA LYS A 394 2.73 0.68 -9.38
C LYS A 394 3.08 0.26 -10.81
N LEU A 395 2.23 -0.56 -11.43
CA LEU A 395 2.44 -1.09 -12.78
C LEU A 395 2.11 -0.08 -13.88
N ILE A 396 0.93 0.54 -13.81
CA ILE A 396 0.41 1.35 -14.92
C ILE A 396 1.29 2.58 -15.22
N PRO A 397 1.80 3.35 -14.22
CA PRO A 397 2.66 4.51 -14.51
C PRO A 397 3.97 4.18 -15.23
N VAL A 398 4.45 2.94 -15.10
CA VAL A 398 5.69 2.45 -15.74
C VAL A 398 5.42 1.61 -16.99
N SER A 399 4.20 1.70 -17.51
CA SER A 399 3.72 0.99 -18.68
C SER A 399 3.38 1.97 -19.82
N ASN A 400 3.34 1.49 -21.06
CA ASN A 400 3.15 2.35 -22.22
C ASN A 400 1.67 2.70 -22.47
N PHE A 401 1.12 3.60 -21.65
CA PHE A 401 -0.21 4.20 -21.84
C PHE A 401 -0.17 5.67 -22.26
N ASN A 402 0.92 6.39 -22.01
CA ASN A 402 0.98 7.84 -22.20
C ASN A 402 1.70 8.29 -23.48
N ASN A 403 2.23 7.35 -24.28
CA ASN A 403 2.86 7.67 -25.56
C ASN A 403 1.87 7.56 -26.73
N GLU A 404 2.26 8.13 -27.88
CA GLU A 404 1.44 8.18 -29.11
C GLU A 404 1.74 7.03 -30.09
N GLY A 405 2.38 5.97 -29.61
CA GLY A 405 2.76 4.82 -30.42
C GLY A 405 3.32 3.67 -29.57
N PRO A 406 3.51 2.49 -30.19
CA PRO A 406 4.14 1.38 -29.52
C PRO A 406 5.61 1.68 -29.25
N GLU A 407 6.20 0.95 -28.31
CA GLU A 407 7.62 1.02 -27.97
C GLU A 407 8.25 -0.37 -28.15
N PRO A 408 9.59 -0.49 -28.22
CA PRO A 408 10.26 -1.79 -28.22
C PRO A 408 9.79 -2.66 -27.05
N VAL A 409 9.56 -3.95 -27.31
CA VAL A 409 9.13 -4.86 -26.27
C VAL A 409 10.17 -4.96 -25.16
N GLY A 410 9.71 -4.93 -23.91
CA GLY A 410 10.56 -4.95 -22.72
C GLY A 410 11.32 -3.65 -22.44
N LEU A 411 11.11 -2.58 -23.21
CA LEU A 411 11.64 -1.25 -22.86
C LEU A 411 11.00 -0.73 -21.57
N ASN A 412 9.69 -0.92 -21.45
CA ASN A 412 8.93 -0.53 -20.28
C ASN A 412 9.15 -1.54 -19.15
N PRO A 413 9.45 -1.09 -17.92
CA PRO A 413 9.80 -2.01 -16.85
C PRO A 413 8.58 -2.67 -16.20
N GLY A 414 7.35 -2.41 -16.66
CA GLY A 414 6.14 -3.05 -16.14
C GLY A 414 6.25 -4.58 -16.19
N LEU A 415 6.36 -5.19 -15.01
CA LEU A 415 6.52 -6.63 -14.84
C LEU A 415 5.26 -7.18 -14.19
N ASN A 416 4.72 -8.27 -14.72
CA ASN A 416 3.56 -8.96 -14.18
C ASN A 416 3.95 -10.20 -13.37
N LEU A 417 2.96 -10.84 -12.73
CA LEU A 417 3.15 -11.83 -11.67
C LEU A 417 4.14 -12.94 -12.04
N TYR A 418 4.04 -13.48 -13.26
CA TYR A 418 4.81 -14.62 -13.74
C TYR A 418 6.03 -14.24 -14.61
N GLY A 419 6.47 -12.98 -14.57
CA GLY A 419 7.65 -12.56 -15.33
C GLY A 419 7.37 -12.08 -16.75
N THR A 420 6.09 -11.96 -17.12
CA THR A 420 5.63 -11.32 -18.35
C THR A 420 5.79 -9.81 -18.29
N TYR A 421 6.04 -9.20 -19.45
CA TYR A 421 6.17 -7.76 -19.65
C TYR A 421 5.12 -7.28 -20.65
N ASP A 422 4.93 -5.96 -20.69
CA ASP A 422 4.08 -5.24 -21.65
C ASP A 422 2.64 -5.77 -21.69
N MET A 423 2.15 -6.38 -20.59
CA MET A 423 0.75 -6.80 -20.50
C MET A 423 -0.19 -5.61 -20.27
N ALA A 424 0.37 -4.51 -19.77
CA ALA A 424 -0.33 -3.26 -19.55
C ALA A 424 0.16 -2.25 -20.59
N GLY A 425 -0.72 -1.81 -21.48
CA GLY A 425 -0.39 -0.86 -22.52
C GLY A 425 0.42 -1.48 -23.66
N ASN A 426 1.14 -0.61 -24.38
CA ASN A 426 1.84 -0.95 -25.62
C ASN A 426 0.88 -1.39 -26.72
N VAL A 427 0.53 -2.67 -26.90
CA VAL A 427 -0.58 -3.07 -27.80
C VAL A 427 -1.65 -3.88 -27.08
N ARG A 428 -2.90 -3.73 -27.54
CA ARG A 428 -3.99 -4.65 -27.17
C ARG A 428 -3.71 -6.00 -27.80
N GLU A 429 -4.04 -7.06 -27.10
CA GLU A 429 -3.68 -8.39 -27.56
C GLU A 429 -4.89 -9.27 -27.85
N TRP A 430 -4.92 -9.81 -29.07
CA TRP A 430 -5.96 -10.75 -29.46
C TRP A 430 -5.90 -12.03 -28.61
N CYS A 431 -7.04 -12.37 -28.02
CA CYS A 431 -7.26 -13.63 -27.32
C CYS A 431 -8.11 -14.59 -28.17
N TRP A 432 -8.12 -15.88 -27.80
CA TRP A 432 -8.86 -16.93 -28.49
C TRP A 432 -10.37 -16.70 -28.47
N ASN A 433 -10.94 -16.26 -27.35
CA ASN A 433 -12.38 -16.30 -27.11
C ASN A 433 -13.17 -15.46 -28.13
N LYS A 434 -14.27 -16.05 -28.62
CA LYS A 434 -15.27 -15.34 -29.43
C LYS A 434 -16.12 -14.47 -28.51
N THR A 435 -16.56 -13.32 -29.02
CA THR A 435 -17.51 -12.44 -28.35
C THR A 435 -18.67 -12.11 -29.28
N GLN A 436 -19.69 -11.38 -28.81
CA GLN A 436 -20.83 -11.00 -29.67
C GLN A 436 -20.40 -10.12 -30.85
N ASP A 437 -19.39 -9.27 -30.68
CA ASP A 437 -18.92 -8.31 -31.69
C ASP A 437 -17.62 -8.76 -32.39
N GLY A 438 -17.18 -10.00 -32.17
CA GLY A 438 -16.02 -10.59 -32.83
C GLY A 438 -15.15 -11.41 -31.89
N ARG A 439 -14.02 -10.84 -31.46
CA ARG A 439 -13.00 -11.51 -30.64
C ARG A 439 -12.54 -10.61 -29.51
N LEU A 440 -12.10 -11.26 -28.43
CA LEU A 440 -11.61 -10.62 -27.23
C LEU A 440 -10.22 -9.98 -27.43
N LEU A 441 -10.02 -8.81 -26.83
CA LEU A 441 -8.71 -8.20 -26.60
C LEU A 441 -8.52 -7.83 -25.12
N GLN A 442 -7.27 -7.81 -24.67
CA GLN A 442 -6.88 -7.41 -23.32
C GLN A 442 -5.64 -6.51 -23.31
N GLY A 443 -5.33 -5.93 -22.14
CA GLY A 443 -4.10 -5.19 -21.84
C GLY A 443 -4.14 -3.68 -22.09
N GLY A 444 -4.95 -3.24 -23.05
CA GLY A 444 -4.96 -1.85 -23.53
C GLY A 444 -3.70 -1.53 -24.37
N ALA A 445 -3.78 -0.51 -25.22
CA ALA A 445 -2.64 -0.04 -26.02
C ALA A 445 -2.11 1.31 -25.54
N TRP A 446 -0.99 1.74 -26.11
CA TRP A 446 -0.54 3.11 -26.08
C TRP A 446 -1.70 4.09 -26.34
N ASN A 447 -1.74 5.17 -25.55
CA ASN A 447 -2.80 6.20 -25.47
C ASN A 447 -4.25 5.72 -25.24
N ASP A 448 -4.47 4.45 -24.90
CA ASP A 448 -5.73 4.06 -24.28
C ASP A 448 -5.81 4.59 -22.84
N VAL A 449 -7.04 4.73 -22.36
CA VAL A 449 -7.31 5.00 -20.94
C VAL A 449 -6.80 3.83 -20.09
N SER A 450 -6.11 4.15 -18.99
CA SER A 450 -5.31 3.21 -18.21
C SER A 450 -6.08 2.01 -17.64
N TYR A 451 -7.36 2.17 -17.33
CA TYR A 451 -8.17 1.07 -16.79
C TYR A 451 -8.41 -0.04 -17.82
N MET A 452 -8.16 0.19 -19.12
CA MET A 452 -8.21 -0.84 -20.16
C MET A 452 -7.24 -1.99 -19.93
N TYR A 453 -6.26 -1.81 -19.05
CA TYR A 453 -5.43 -2.91 -18.56
C TYR A 453 -6.25 -4.02 -17.90
N GLY A 454 -7.17 -3.66 -17.00
CA GLY A 454 -8.01 -4.60 -16.25
C GLY A 454 -9.30 -4.99 -16.95
N ASN A 455 -9.71 -4.23 -17.98
CA ASN A 455 -10.99 -4.43 -18.64
C ASN A 455 -10.89 -5.32 -19.88
N LEU A 456 -11.90 -6.18 -20.04
CA LEU A 456 -12.09 -6.96 -21.26
C LEU A 456 -12.62 -6.06 -22.39
N SER A 457 -12.07 -6.23 -23.59
CA SER A 457 -12.47 -5.49 -24.80
C SER A 457 -12.86 -6.44 -25.92
N GLN A 458 -13.70 -5.99 -26.84
CA GLN A 458 -14.03 -6.74 -28.05
C GLN A 458 -13.97 -5.88 -29.30
N LEU A 459 -13.56 -6.50 -30.41
CA LEU A 459 -13.63 -5.91 -31.75
C LEU A 459 -13.93 -6.99 -32.79
N SER A 460 -14.39 -6.58 -33.96
CA SER A 460 -14.51 -7.46 -35.13
C SER A 460 -13.21 -8.22 -35.38
N SER A 461 -13.31 -9.52 -35.69
CA SER A 461 -12.17 -10.38 -36.00
C SER A 461 -11.32 -9.87 -37.18
N PHE A 462 -11.89 -8.99 -38.03
CA PHE A 462 -11.23 -8.33 -39.17
C PHE A 462 -10.64 -6.96 -38.82
N ASN A 463 -10.79 -6.47 -37.59
CA ASN A 463 -10.25 -5.17 -37.20
C ASN A 463 -8.72 -5.20 -37.18
N ARG A 464 -8.09 -4.25 -37.86
CA ARG A 464 -6.62 -4.16 -38.03
C ARG A 464 -6.09 -2.82 -37.53
N SER A 465 -6.63 -2.36 -36.42
CA SER A 465 -6.18 -1.13 -35.75
C SER A 465 -4.67 -1.21 -35.46
N PRO A 466 -3.91 -0.10 -35.59
CA PRO A 466 -2.49 -0.03 -35.21
C PRO A 466 -2.26 -0.27 -33.70
N LYS A 467 -3.33 -0.41 -32.91
CA LYS A 467 -3.31 -0.76 -31.50
C LYS A 467 -3.40 -2.26 -31.22
N ASN A 468 -3.72 -3.08 -32.22
CA ASN A 468 -3.96 -4.51 -32.02
C ASN A 468 -2.73 -5.30 -32.44
N GLY A 469 -2.16 -6.06 -31.50
CA GLY A 469 -1.11 -7.04 -31.70
C GLY A 469 -1.44 -8.36 -31.02
N ILE A 470 -0.42 -9.10 -30.60
CA ILE A 470 -0.55 -10.44 -30.03
C ILE A 470 0.58 -10.80 -29.07
N ARG A 471 0.26 -11.72 -28.18
CA ARG A 471 1.22 -12.67 -27.60
C ARG A 471 0.67 -14.09 -27.77
N CYS A 472 1.52 -15.11 -27.66
CA CYS A 472 1.09 -16.49 -27.83
C CYS A 472 1.35 -17.34 -26.58
N VAL A 473 0.61 -18.44 -26.48
CA VAL A 473 0.75 -19.47 -25.46
C VAL A 473 1.21 -20.79 -26.08
N LYS A 474 1.88 -21.61 -25.27
CA LYS A 474 2.18 -23.00 -25.59
C LYS A 474 1.79 -23.86 -24.40
N TYR A 475 0.83 -24.74 -24.63
CA TYR A 475 0.31 -25.63 -23.60
C TYR A 475 1.25 -26.80 -23.35
N ILE A 476 1.47 -27.14 -22.09
CA ILE A 476 2.26 -28.31 -21.70
C ILE A 476 1.45 -29.58 -21.94
N GLU A 477 0.20 -29.59 -21.47
CA GLU A 477 -0.75 -30.69 -21.65
C GLU A 477 -2.08 -30.15 -22.22
N ARG A 478 -2.08 -29.81 -23.52
CA ARG A 478 -3.22 -29.16 -24.20
C ARG A 478 -4.56 -29.84 -23.97
N ASP A 479 -4.58 -31.18 -23.98
CA ASP A 479 -5.79 -32.00 -23.84
C ASP A 479 -6.36 -31.99 -22.42
N LYS A 480 -5.63 -31.46 -21.44
CA LYS A 480 -6.09 -31.33 -20.05
C LYS A 480 -6.68 -29.95 -19.74
N ILE A 481 -6.45 -28.96 -20.60
CA ILE A 481 -7.00 -27.63 -20.41
C ILE A 481 -8.52 -27.70 -20.56
N PRO A 482 -9.29 -27.20 -19.57
CA PRO A 482 -10.74 -27.25 -19.62
C PRO A 482 -11.33 -26.59 -20.86
N GLU A 483 -12.31 -27.24 -21.49
CA GLU A 483 -12.92 -26.79 -22.74
C GLU A 483 -13.61 -25.42 -22.59
N ASP A 484 -14.18 -25.14 -21.41
CA ASP A 484 -14.84 -23.87 -21.09
C ASP A 484 -13.90 -22.66 -21.20
N ALA A 485 -12.59 -22.85 -21.06
CA ALA A 485 -11.62 -21.78 -21.26
C ALA A 485 -11.62 -21.25 -22.70
N PHE A 486 -12.06 -22.04 -23.68
CA PHE A 486 -12.06 -21.71 -25.10
C PHE A 486 -13.43 -21.28 -25.63
N GLU A 487 -14.47 -21.37 -24.80
CA GLU A 487 -15.84 -21.02 -25.17
C GLU A 487 -16.01 -19.51 -25.42
N PRO A 488 -17.05 -19.10 -26.16
CA PRO A 488 -17.42 -17.70 -26.31
C PRO A 488 -17.67 -17.02 -24.96
N ILE A 489 -17.29 -15.74 -24.88
CA ILE A 489 -17.54 -14.88 -23.73
C ILE A 489 -18.53 -13.80 -24.15
N GLU A 490 -19.63 -13.71 -23.41
CA GLU A 490 -20.55 -12.59 -23.52
C GLU A 490 -20.00 -11.42 -22.70
N LEU A 491 -19.78 -10.29 -23.36
CA LEU A 491 -19.36 -9.07 -22.69
C LEU A 491 -20.58 -8.15 -22.57
N GLY A 492 -20.80 -7.54 -21.41
CA GLY A 492 -21.78 -6.48 -21.30
C GLY A 492 -21.45 -5.32 -22.27
N GLU A 493 -22.46 -4.61 -22.74
CA GLU A 493 -22.22 -3.30 -23.35
C GLU A 493 -21.66 -2.35 -22.29
N ILE A 494 -20.57 -1.64 -22.60
CA ILE A 494 -20.10 -0.57 -21.73
C ILE A 494 -21.19 0.48 -21.67
N ARG A 495 -21.76 0.65 -20.48
CA ARG A 495 -22.87 1.54 -20.22
C ARG A 495 -22.44 3.00 -20.39
N ASP A 496 -23.06 3.71 -21.34
CA ASP A 496 -22.85 5.15 -21.53
C ASP A 496 -23.93 5.93 -20.78
N TYR A 497 -23.66 6.24 -19.52
CA TYR A 497 -24.60 6.93 -18.64
C TYR A 497 -25.05 8.30 -19.16
N TYR A 498 -24.28 8.96 -20.03
CA TYR A 498 -24.68 10.25 -20.61
C TYR A 498 -25.78 10.12 -21.65
N LYS A 499 -25.96 8.93 -22.25
CA LYS A 499 -27.03 8.65 -23.20
C LYS A 499 -28.31 8.16 -22.54
N GLU A 500 -28.23 7.75 -21.28
CA GLU A 500 -29.40 7.26 -20.56
C GLU A 500 -30.35 8.38 -20.17
N GLN A 501 -31.63 8.05 -20.15
CA GLN A 501 -32.69 8.96 -19.73
C GLN A 501 -33.26 8.45 -18.41
N PRO A 502 -33.01 9.16 -17.30
CA PRO A 502 -33.67 8.85 -16.04
C PRO A 502 -35.19 8.87 -16.19
N VAL A 503 -35.88 8.06 -15.40
CA VAL A 503 -37.34 8.08 -15.34
C VAL A 503 -37.89 9.46 -14.98
N SER A 504 -39.16 9.73 -15.33
CA SER A 504 -39.84 10.97 -14.96
C SER A 504 -39.95 11.11 -13.44
N ASP A 505 -40.15 12.34 -12.95
CA ASP A 505 -40.33 12.60 -11.53
C ASP A 505 -41.54 11.86 -10.94
N GLU A 506 -42.60 11.69 -11.73
CA GLU A 506 -43.80 10.94 -11.33
C GLU A 506 -43.48 9.46 -11.06
N ILE A 507 -42.66 8.83 -11.91
CA ILE A 507 -42.22 7.44 -11.74
C ILE A 507 -41.21 7.34 -10.60
N PHE A 508 -40.29 8.29 -10.50
CA PHE A 508 -39.34 8.33 -9.39
C PHE A 508 -40.04 8.40 -8.03
N GLU A 509 -41.10 9.20 -7.89
CA GLU A 509 -41.88 9.25 -6.66
C GLU A 509 -42.59 7.92 -6.34
N ILE A 510 -42.85 7.07 -7.33
CA ILE A 510 -43.31 5.69 -7.11
C ILE A 510 -42.15 4.84 -6.60
N TYR A 511 -40.98 4.91 -7.22
CA TYR A 511 -39.80 4.18 -6.76
C TYR A 511 -39.43 4.59 -5.32
N LYS A 512 -39.40 5.89 -5.01
CA LYS A 512 -39.11 6.38 -3.66
C LYS A 512 -40.06 5.80 -2.59
N LYS A 513 -41.32 5.52 -2.93
CA LYS A 513 -42.30 4.96 -1.97
C LYS A 513 -41.94 3.57 -1.46
N GLN A 514 -41.12 2.79 -2.18
CA GLN A 514 -40.71 1.45 -1.73
C GLN A 514 -39.88 1.48 -0.44
N PHE A 515 -39.19 2.59 -0.19
CA PHE A 515 -38.37 2.80 1.01
C PHE A 515 -39.17 3.28 2.22
N LEU A 516 -40.44 3.69 2.03
CA LEU A 516 -41.28 4.16 3.12
C LEU A 516 -41.69 3.02 4.05
N TYR A 517 -41.93 3.39 5.30
CA TYR A 517 -42.43 2.53 6.36
C TYR A 517 -43.22 3.37 7.35
N ASP A 518 -44.12 2.73 8.08
CA ASP A 518 -44.88 3.40 9.13
C ASP A 518 -43.97 3.74 10.32
N SER A 519 -44.19 4.90 10.93
CA SER A 519 -43.51 5.29 12.15
C SER A 519 -43.90 4.34 13.29
N THR A 520 -43.04 3.35 13.57
CA THR A 520 -43.21 2.40 14.67
C THR A 520 -42.24 2.70 15.81
N ALA A 521 -42.55 2.19 17.01
CA ALA A 521 -41.65 2.31 18.15
C ALA A 521 -40.31 1.61 17.84
N LEU A 522 -39.19 2.25 18.21
CA LEU A 522 -37.84 1.69 18.01
C LEU A 522 -37.57 0.48 18.90
N ASN A 523 -38.17 0.42 20.09
CA ASN A 523 -37.88 -0.58 21.11
C ASN A 523 -36.37 -0.77 21.30
N ALA A 524 -35.63 0.35 21.36
CA ALA A 524 -34.18 0.33 21.38
C ALA A 524 -33.64 -0.21 22.70
N ASN A 525 -32.59 -1.03 22.61
CA ASN A 525 -31.88 -1.62 23.74
C ASN A 525 -30.38 -1.36 23.61
N LEU A 526 -29.74 -0.91 24.69
CA LEU A 526 -28.29 -0.82 24.79
C LEU A 526 -27.74 -2.21 25.10
N GLU A 527 -27.13 -2.86 24.11
CA GLU A 527 -26.56 -4.21 24.24
C GLU A 527 -25.19 -4.18 24.92
N LYS A 528 -24.36 -3.20 24.54
CA LYS A 528 -23.01 -3.05 25.08
C LYS A 528 -22.64 -1.57 25.11
N ARG A 529 -21.97 -1.15 26.19
CA ARG A 529 -21.24 0.12 26.25
C ARG A 529 -19.80 -0.15 26.63
N ASP A 530 -18.88 0.32 25.81
CA ASP A 530 -17.45 0.15 25.95
C ASP A 530 -16.78 1.51 26.08
N ASP A 531 -16.20 1.76 27.25
CA ASP A 531 -15.55 3.03 27.63
C ASP A 531 -14.03 2.86 27.80
N SER A 532 -13.47 1.77 27.24
CA SER A 532 -12.06 1.41 27.41
C SER A 532 -11.09 2.22 26.54
N SER A 533 -11.55 2.77 25.40
CA SER A 533 -10.74 3.64 24.54
C SER A 533 -10.50 5.00 25.21
N GLU A 534 -9.31 5.57 25.07
CA GLU A 534 -9.04 6.93 25.56
C GLU A 534 -9.73 8.01 24.72
N ASP A 535 -10.04 7.71 23.46
CA ASP A 535 -10.50 8.68 22.47
C ASP A 535 -12.04 8.73 22.33
N TRP A 536 -12.74 7.62 22.57
CA TRP A 536 -14.19 7.51 22.35
C TRP A 536 -14.90 6.51 23.27
N ILE A 537 -16.22 6.58 23.32
CA ILE A 537 -17.13 5.59 23.88
C ILE A 537 -17.80 4.86 22.73
N MET A 538 -17.85 3.53 22.76
CA MET A 538 -18.61 2.73 21.80
C MET A 538 -19.87 2.17 22.45
N GLU A 539 -21.01 2.36 21.80
CA GLU A 539 -22.31 1.80 22.19
C GLU A 539 -22.81 0.88 21.08
N LYS A 540 -23.08 -0.39 21.40
CA LYS A 540 -23.82 -1.32 20.55
C LYS A 540 -25.29 -1.24 20.94
N ILE A 541 -26.12 -0.75 20.04
CA ILE A 541 -27.57 -0.64 20.24
C ILE A 541 -28.25 -1.64 19.31
N SER A 542 -29.32 -2.28 19.79
CA SER A 542 -30.28 -2.96 18.93
C SER A 542 -31.61 -2.21 18.93
N PHE A 543 -32.31 -2.18 17.79
CA PHE A 543 -33.66 -1.61 17.68
C PHE A 543 -34.45 -2.31 16.56
N ASP A 544 -35.77 -2.13 16.53
CA ASP A 544 -36.64 -2.75 15.54
C ASP A 544 -36.34 -2.17 14.15
N ALA A 545 -36.02 -3.06 13.21
CA ALA A 545 -35.94 -2.71 11.80
C ALA A 545 -37.34 -2.35 11.27
N ALA A 546 -37.40 -1.69 10.13
CA ALA A 546 -38.66 -1.24 9.54
C ALA A 546 -39.40 -2.34 8.74
N TYR A 547 -39.04 -3.61 8.91
CA TYR A 547 -39.56 -4.73 8.12
C TYR A 547 -39.40 -6.07 8.87
N GLU A 548 -40.23 -7.06 8.48
CA GLU A 548 -40.13 -8.49 8.87
C GLU A 548 -40.01 -8.80 10.37
N ASN A 549 -40.35 -7.83 11.25
CA ASN A 549 -40.08 -7.89 12.69
C ASN A 549 -38.60 -8.19 13.01
N GLU A 550 -37.68 -7.82 12.12
CA GLU A 550 -36.24 -8.01 12.33
C GLU A 550 -35.71 -6.99 13.36
N ARG A 551 -34.68 -7.38 14.11
CA ARG A 551 -33.91 -6.47 14.96
C ARG A 551 -32.64 -6.06 14.23
N MET A 552 -32.43 -4.76 14.03
CA MET A 552 -31.18 -4.24 13.50
C MET A 552 -30.24 -3.79 14.61
N ILE A 553 -28.95 -3.80 14.30
CA ILE A 553 -27.86 -3.39 15.19
C ILE A 553 -27.26 -2.10 14.63
N ALA A 554 -26.94 -1.15 15.51
CA ALA A 554 -26.09 -0.02 15.17
C ALA A 554 -25.00 0.15 16.23
N TYR A 555 -23.78 0.39 15.77
CA TYR A 555 -22.67 0.81 16.61
C TYR A 555 -22.55 2.33 16.57
N ILE A 556 -22.44 2.96 17.73
CA ILE A 556 -22.32 4.41 17.86
C ILE A 556 -21.03 4.70 18.61
N PHE A 557 -20.17 5.47 17.97
CA PHE A 557 -18.88 5.90 18.51
C PHE A 557 -18.99 7.38 18.84
N LEU A 558 -18.90 7.69 20.13
CA LEU A 558 -19.01 9.04 20.66
C LEU A 558 -17.63 9.54 21.07
N PRO A 559 -17.14 10.65 20.50
CA PRO A 559 -15.84 11.19 20.83
C PRO A 559 -15.82 11.74 22.27
N LYS A 560 -14.71 11.54 22.98
CA LYS A 560 -14.50 12.08 24.34
C LYS A 560 -13.93 13.50 24.35
N ASN A 561 -13.36 13.94 23.23
CA ASN A 561 -12.66 15.22 23.09
C ASN A 561 -13.52 16.36 22.53
N SER A 562 -14.85 16.14 22.44
CA SER A 562 -15.83 17.16 22.07
C SER A 562 -17.09 17.01 22.92
N LYS A 563 -17.98 18.01 22.84
CA LYS A 563 -19.21 18.06 23.64
C LYS A 563 -20.45 17.85 22.77
N PRO A 564 -21.48 17.17 23.30
CA PRO A 564 -22.76 17.07 22.62
C PRO A 564 -23.45 18.44 22.50
N PRO A 565 -24.38 18.62 21.54
CA PRO A 565 -24.80 17.62 20.56
C PRO A 565 -23.74 17.43 19.45
N PHE A 566 -23.45 16.17 19.11
CA PHE A 566 -22.36 15.81 18.19
C PHE A 566 -22.77 15.93 16.73
N GLN A 567 -21.87 16.47 15.90
CA GLN A 567 -21.95 16.29 14.45
C GLN A 567 -21.67 14.81 14.14
N THR A 568 -22.47 14.20 13.26
CA THR A 568 -22.49 12.73 13.12
C THR A 568 -22.34 12.30 11.67
N LEU A 569 -21.44 11.33 11.45
CA LEU A 569 -21.28 10.65 10.17
C LEU A 569 -21.87 9.24 10.27
N ILE A 570 -22.80 8.91 9.39
CA ILE A 570 -23.29 7.54 9.21
C ILE A 570 -22.40 6.86 8.19
N PHE A 571 -21.67 5.83 8.62
CA PHE A 571 -20.73 5.11 7.78
C PHE A 571 -21.43 4.00 6.99
N PHE A 572 -21.22 3.98 5.68
CA PHE A 572 -21.58 2.86 4.81
C PHE A 572 -20.30 2.16 4.32
N PRO A 573 -20.12 0.86 4.60
CA PRO A 573 -18.84 0.18 4.39
C PRO A 573 -18.61 -0.22 2.92
N GLY A 574 -17.37 -0.64 2.63
CA GLY A 574 -17.06 -1.36 1.40
C GLY A 574 -17.54 -2.83 1.42
N SER A 575 -17.31 -3.54 0.32
CA SER A 575 -17.73 -4.95 0.14
C SER A 575 -17.16 -5.91 1.18
N TYR A 576 -16.05 -5.57 1.85
CA TYR A 576 -15.51 -6.36 2.97
C TYR A 576 -16.55 -6.65 4.08
N ALA A 577 -17.59 -5.82 4.21
CA ALA A 577 -18.66 -5.99 5.18
C ALA A 577 -19.53 -7.24 4.97
N VAL A 578 -19.59 -7.78 3.75
CA VAL A 578 -20.33 -9.03 3.49
C VAL A 578 -19.49 -10.28 3.79
N TYR A 579 -18.17 -10.12 3.98
CA TYR A 579 -17.26 -11.24 4.24
C TYR A 579 -16.86 -11.35 5.73
N ASN A 580 -16.82 -10.23 6.45
CA ASN A 580 -16.48 -10.21 7.87
C ASN A 580 -17.65 -10.60 8.77
N ASP A 581 -17.40 -11.37 9.83
CA ASP A 581 -18.43 -11.85 10.76
C ASP A 581 -18.68 -10.89 11.94
N SER A 582 -17.75 -9.98 12.21
CA SER A 582 -17.77 -9.13 13.39
C SER A 582 -17.33 -7.71 13.10
N PHE A 583 -17.87 -6.78 13.90
CA PHE A 583 -17.60 -5.36 13.86
C PHE A 583 -17.32 -4.84 15.29
N PRO A 584 -16.45 -3.82 15.49
CA PRO A 584 -15.66 -3.09 14.49
C PRO A 584 -14.51 -3.92 13.92
N ASP A 585 -14.23 -3.72 12.64
CA ASP A 585 -13.10 -4.34 11.93
C ASP A 585 -11.98 -3.31 11.66
N ARG A 586 -10.87 -3.78 11.07
CA ARG A 586 -9.73 -2.92 10.75
C ARG A 586 -10.07 -1.79 9.77
N TRP A 587 -11.04 -2.00 8.88
CA TRP A 587 -11.40 -1.05 7.84
C TRP A 587 -12.17 0.12 8.41
N PHE A 588 -13.07 -0.16 9.36
CA PHE A 588 -13.69 0.90 10.16
C PHE A 588 -12.64 1.81 10.80
N HIS A 589 -11.63 1.22 11.47
CA HIS A 589 -10.58 2.00 12.10
C HIS A 589 -9.79 2.85 11.09
N TYR A 590 -9.45 2.30 9.94
CA TYR A 590 -8.76 3.04 8.88
C TYR A 590 -9.56 4.26 8.38
N PHE A 591 -10.86 4.07 8.14
CA PHE A 591 -11.70 5.12 7.55
C PHE A 591 -12.31 6.08 8.58
N CYS A 592 -12.40 5.72 9.86
CA CYS A 592 -13.21 6.45 10.84
C CYS A 592 -12.46 6.95 12.08
N ASP A 593 -11.31 6.37 12.46
CA ASP A 593 -10.63 6.78 13.71
C ASP A 593 -10.25 8.27 13.71
N TYR A 594 -9.83 8.80 12.56
CA TYR A 594 -9.48 10.22 12.45
C TYR A 594 -10.68 11.14 12.66
N LEU A 595 -11.90 10.69 12.32
CA LEU A 595 -13.12 11.47 12.55
C LEU A 595 -13.40 11.56 14.05
N LEU A 596 -13.31 10.43 14.76
CA LEU A 596 -13.47 10.35 16.21
C LEU A 596 -12.44 11.19 16.94
N LYS A 597 -11.16 11.09 16.54
CA LYS A 597 -10.07 11.90 17.08
C LYS A 597 -10.22 13.39 16.80
N ASN A 598 -11.04 13.79 15.83
CA ASN A 598 -11.38 15.19 15.56
C ASN A 598 -12.72 15.62 16.17
N GLY A 599 -13.32 14.79 17.03
CA GLY A 599 -14.50 15.14 17.81
C GLY A 599 -15.83 14.99 17.09
N LEU A 600 -15.86 14.20 16.02
CA LEU A 600 -17.07 13.83 15.27
C LEU A 600 -17.59 12.48 15.76
N ALA A 601 -18.91 12.33 15.90
CA ALA A 601 -19.51 11.03 16.17
C ALA A 601 -19.60 10.20 14.87
N VAL A 602 -19.44 8.89 14.99
CA VAL A 602 -19.58 7.95 13.87
C VAL A 602 -20.60 6.89 14.22
N VAL A 603 -21.54 6.64 13.33
CA VAL A 603 -22.58 5.63 13.47
C VAL A 603 -22.41 4.61 12.36
N MET A 604 -22.31 3.34 12.71
CA MET A 604 -22.29 2.23 11.77
C MET A 604 -23.55 1.39 11.98
N PRO A 605 -24.58 1.56 11.13
CA PRO A 605 -25.64 0.57 11.00
C PRO A 605 -25.02 -0.74 10.50
N ILE A 606 -25.33 -1.84 11.17
CA ILE A 606 -25.08 -3.16 10.58
C ILE A 606 -26.20 -3.38 9.58
N TYR A 607 -25.94 -3.11 8.31
CA TYR A 607 -26.92 -3.24 7.23
C TYR A 607 -27.31 -4.70 7.02
N HIS A 608 -28.54 -4.95 6.57
CA HIS A 608 -29.00 -6.29 6.22
C HIS A 608 -28.03 -7.00 5.27
N GLY A 609 -27.65 -8.25 5.57
CA GLY A 609 -26.68 -9.00 4.78
C GLY A 609 -25.21 -8.71 5.10
N THR A 610 -24.90 -7.90 6.12
CA THR A 610 -23.52 -7.58 6.53
C THR A 610 -23.22 -7.99 7.98
N TYR A 611 -21.96 -8.28 8.29
CA TYR A 611 -21.47 -8.60 9.64
C TYR A 611 -22.41 -9.53 10.44
N GLU A 612 -22.84 -9.10 11.63
CA GLU A 612 -23.71 -9.88 12.51
C GLU A 612 -25.12 -10.11 11.93
N ARG A 613 -25.49 -9.41 10.86
CA ARG A 613 -26.78 -9.56 10.13
C ARG A 613 -26.60 -10.18 8.74
N ARG A 614 -25.50 -10.88 8.48
CA ARG A 614 -25.27 -11.55 7.18
C ARG A 614 -26.24 -12.70 6.89
N GLY A 615 -26.56 -13.51 7.90
CA GLY A 615 -27.37 -14.71 7.72
C GLY A 615 -26.72 -15.74 6.77
N SER A 616 -27.54 -16.53 6.07
CA SER A 616 -27.10 -17.57 5.11
C SER A 616 -27.09 -17.09 3.64
N LEU A 617 -27.06 -15.79 3.43
CA LEU A 617 -27.27 -15.17 2.12
C LEU A 617 -26.00 -15.18 1.28
N ASN A 618 -26.14 -15.25 -0.05
CA ASN A 618 -25.00 -15.22 -0.97
C ASN A 618 -24.29 -13.86 -0.85
N PRO A 619 -23.01 -13.82 -0.45
CA PRO A 619 -22.24 -12.59 -0.34
C PRO A 619 -22.21 -11.77 -1.64
N GLU A 620 -22.33 -12.38 -2.82
CA GLU A 620 -22.23 -11.68 -4.10
C GLU A 620 -23.44 -10.77 -4.42
N LEU A 621 -24.55 -10.90 -3.67
CA LEU A 621 -25.78 -10.14 -3.92
C LEU A 621 -25.70 -8.65 -3.53
N HIS A 622 -24.58 -8.19 -2.96
CA HIS A 622 -24.40 -6.78 -2.63
C HIS A 622 -24.12 -5.89 -3.86
N LEU A 623 -23.62 -6.49 -4.94
CA LEU A 623 -23.33 -5.79 -6.19
C LEU A 623 -24.62 -5.57 -6.99
N SER A 624 -24.73 -4.41 -7.66
CA SER A 624 -25.86 -4.08 -8.52
C SER A 624 -26.11 -5.18 -9.56
N ASN A 625 -27.37 -5.59 -9.71
CA ASN A 625 -27.76 -6.55 -10.74
C ASN A 625 -29.27 -6.46 -11.03
N GLU A 626 -29.70 -7.07 -12.14
CA GLU A 626 -31.10 -7.07 -12.60
C GLU A 626 -32.01 -8.07 -11.84
N SER A 627 -31.68 -8.45 -10.60
CA SER A 627 -32.54 -9.31 -9.77
C SER A 627 -33.47 -8.53 -8.85
N HIS A 628 -34.66 -9.08 -8.61
CA HIS A 628 -35.57 -8.58 -7.57
C HIS A 628 -34.96 -8.72 -6.17
N LEU A 629 -34.09 -9.71 -5.94
CA LEU A 629 -33.44 -9.90 -4.65
C LEU A 629 -32.48 -8.74 -4.30
N TYR A 630 -31.72 -8.26 -5.28
CA TYR A 630 -30.92 -7.04 -5.13
C TYR A 630 -31.82 -5.84 -4.79
N THR A 631 -32.95 -5.70 -5.50
CA THR A 631 -33.92 -4.63 -5.24
C THR A 631 -34.44 -4.71 -3.79
N GLU A 632 -34.83 -5.89 -3.30
CA GLU A 632 -35.25 -6.10 -1.91
C GLU A 632 -34.17 -5.70 -0.90
N TYR A 633 -32.90 -6.01 -1.18
CA TYR A 633 -31.79 -5.61 -0.32
C TYR A 633 -31.57 -4.12 -0.30
N LEU A 634 -31.58 -3.47 -1.46
CA LEU A 634 -31.48 -2.02 -1.55
C LEU A 634 -32.58 -1.33 -0.72
N ILE A 635 -33.81 -1.85 -0.78
CA ILE A 635 -34.93 -1.39 0.04
C ILE A 635 -34.60 -1.54 1.52
N LYS A 636 -34.12 -2.71 1.94
CA LYS A 636 -33.73 -2.98 3.33
C LYS A 636 -32.59 -2.07 3.79
N TRP A 637 -31.58 -1.82 2.97
CA TRP A 637 -30.48 -0.89 3.30
C TRP A 637 -30.95 0.56 3.45
N GLY A 638 -31.84 1.02 2.56
CA GLY A 638 -32.46 2.35 2.67
C GLY A 638 -33.31 2.50 3.93
N LYS A 639 -34.05 1.44 4.29
CA LYS A 639 -34.81 1.37 5.54
C LYS A 639 -33.91 1.32 6.77
N ASP A 640 -32.83 0.55 6.75
CA ASP A 640 -31.85 0.48 7.84
C ASP A 640 -31.17 1.84 8.07
N LEU A 641 -30.79 2.56 6.99
CA LEU A 641 -30.27 3.92 7.08
C LEU A 641 -31.29 4.85 7.74
N SER A 642 -32.51 4.88 7.21
CA SER A 642 -33.58 5.75 7.68
C SER A 642 -33.93 5.45 9.15
N ARG A 643 -33.97 4.17 9.52
CA ARG A 643 -34.28 3.72 10.88
C ARG A 643 -33.19 4.04 11.87
N SER A 644 -31.93 4.02 11.41
CA SER A 644 -30.80 4.50 12.21
C SER A 644 -30.92 5.99 12.47
N ILE A 645 -31.33 6.79 11.48
CA ILE A 645 -31.60 8.23 11.67
C ILE A 645 -32.77 8.45 12.63
N ASP A 646 -33.85 7.65 12.57
CA ASP A 646 -34.95 7.74 13.57
C ASP A 646 -34.42 7.57 15.00
N TYR A 647 -33.47 6.64 15.20
CA TYR A 647 -32.83 6.44 16.50
C TYR A 647 -31.94 7.63 16.90
N LEU A 648 -31.23 8.23 15.95
CA LEU A 648 -30.41 9.43 16.21
C LEU A 648 -31.27 10.66 16.53
N GLU A 649 -32.47 10.79 15.95
CA GLU A 649 -33.36 11.93 16.20
C GLU A 649 -33.91 11.98 17.63
N ILE A 650 -33.99 10.84 18.31
CA ILE A 650 -34.42 10.78 19.72
C ILE A 650 -33.26 10.95 20.71
N ARG A 651 -32.02 11.02 20.22
CA ARG A 651 -30.83 11.15 21.06
C ARG A 651 -30.53 12.62 21.36
N PRO A 652 -30.54 13.05 22.64
CA PRO A 652 -30.28 14.45 22.98
C PRO A 652 -28.81 14.86 22.77
N ASP A 653 -27.92 13.89 22.62
CA ASP A 653 -26.49 14.08 22.40
C ASP A 653 -26.09 14.15 20.92
N ILE A 654 -27.04 14.09 19.98
CA ILE A 654 -26.78 14.15 18.53
C ILE A 654 -27.39 15.43 17.93
N ASP A 655 -26.62 16.14 17.09
CA ASP A 655 -27.12 17.29 16.34
C ASP A 655 -27.77 16.80 15.04
N THR A 656 -29.11 16.71 15.03
CA THR A 656 -29.89 16.23 13.89
C THR A 656 -29.81 17.15 12.66
N SER A 657 -29.32 18.39 12.83
CA SER A 657 -29.05 19.30 11.72
C SER A 657 -27.68 19.06 11.06
N LYS A 658 -26.88 18.12 11.57
CA LYS A 658 -25.51 17.84 11.13
C LYS A 658 -25.25 16.33 11.02
N ILE A 659 -26.08 15.65 10.23
CA ILE A 659 -25.92 14.24 9.88
C ILE A 659 -25.39 14.14 8.45
N ALA A 660 -24.25 13.46 8.28
CA ALA A 660 -23.63 13.23 6.99
C ALA A 660 -23.63 11.74 6.63
N TYR A 661 -23.67 11.45 5.33
CA TYR A 661 -23.40 10.13 4.77
C TYR A 661 -21.92 10.04 4.41
N TYR A 662 -21.22 9.09 5.01
CA TYR A 662 -19.80 8.84 4.76
C TYR A 662 -19.64 7.41 4.28
N SER A 663 -18.96 7.20 3.16
CA SER A 663 -18.94 5.87 2.55
C SER A 663 -17.62 5.51 1.93
N HIS A 664 -17.39 4.21 1.80
CA HIS A 664 -16.24 3.66 1.08
C HIS A 664 -16.65 2.62 0.03
N SER A 665 -16.07 2.69 -1.17
CA SER A 665 -16.20 1.67 -2.24
C SER A 665 -17.66 1.30 -2.54
N TRP A 666 -18.13 0.10 -2.16
CA TRP A 666 -19.54 -0.30 -2.27
C TRP A 666 -20.52 0.74 -1.70
N GLY A 667 -20.20 1.34 -0.54
CA GLY A 667 -21.01 2.43 -0.01
C GLY A 667 -21.01 3.68 -0.89
N GLY A 668 -19.96 3.93 -1.67
CA GLY A 668 -19.93 4.99 -2.68
C GLY A 668 -20.90 4.73 -3.84
N VAL A 669 -21.01 3.46 -4.28
CA VAL A 669 -22.00 3.03 -5.28
C VAL A 669 -23.42 3.24 -4.76
N ILE A 670 -23.70 2.77 -3.55
CA ILE A 670 -24.98 2.95 -2.86
C ILE A 670 -25.26 4.43 -2.55
N GLY A 671 -24.22 5.23 -2.42
CA GLY A 671 -24.24 6.70 -2.35
C GLY A 671 -24.87 7.37 -3.57
N GLY A 672 -24.97 6.69 -4.71
CA GLY A 672 -25.72 7.16 -5.88
C GLY A 672 -27.25 7.06 -5.74
N ILE A 673 -27.73 6.41 -4.66
CA ILE A 673 -29.15 6.12 -4.44
C ILE A 673 -29.64 6.70 -3.11
N LEU A 674 -29.02 6.31 -1.99
CA LEU A 674 -29.59 6.58 -0.66
C LEU A 674 -29.77 8.07 -0.34
N PRO A 675 -28.84 8.97 -0.70
CA PRO A 675 -29.04 10.41 -0.48
C PRO A 675 -30.22 11.01 -1.25
N ALA A 676 -30.70 10.38 -2.33
CA ALA A 676 -31.87 10.86 -3.07
C ALA A 676 -33.20 10.52 -2.37
N ILE A 677 -33.21 9.49 -1.51
CA ILE A 677 -34.41 9.05 -0.79
C ILE A 677 -34.46 9.58 0.65
N GLU A 678 -33.31 9.88 1.26
CA GLU A 678 -33.20 10.32 2.66
C GLU A 678 -32.83 11.80 2.78
N GLY A 679 -33.83 12.67 2.92
CA GLY A 679 -33.67 14.12 2.99
C GLY A 679 -33.13 14.66 4.33
N ARG A 680 -32.98 13.82 5.36
CA ARG A 680 -32.39 14.22 6.64
C ARG A 680 -30.86 14.32 6.55
N LEU A 681 -30.23 13.66 5.58
CA LEU A 681 -28.80 13.82 5.30
C LEU A 681 -28.48 15.24 4.82
N LYS A 682 -27.40 15.82 5.34
CA LYS A 682 -27.00 17.21 5.08
C LYS A 682 -25.69 17.34 4.30
N LEU A 683 -24.94 16.26 4.21
CA LEU A 683 -23.63 16.20 3.55
C LEU A 683 -23.34 14.77 3.10
N CYS A 684 -22.63 14.60 1.99
CA CYS A 684 -22.13 13.31 1.51
C CYS A 684 -20.62 13.37 1.26
N VAL A 685 -19.91 12.31 1.66
CA VAL A 685 -18.50 12.10 1.37
C VAL A 685 -18.32 10.65 0.93
N HIS A 686 -17.85 10.46 -0.30
CA HIS A 686 -17.57 9.15 -0.89
C HIS A 686 -16.06 8.99 -1.08
N VAL A 687 -15.46 8.07 -0.33
CA VAL A 687 -14.06 7.67 -0.47
C VAL A 687 -14.04 6.43 -1.35
N THR A 688 -13.67 6.59 -2.61
CA THR A 688 -13.82 5.61 -3.69
C THR A 688 -15.28 5.23 -3.97
N GLY A 689 -15.61 5.08 -5.25
CA GLY A 689 -16.98 4.82 -5.71
C GLY A 689 -17.26 5.41 -7.08
N GLY A 690 -18.33 4.94 -7.70
CA GLY A 690 -18.81 5.35 -9.01
C GLY A 690 -20.16 4.72 -9.26
N PHE A 691 -20.60 4.66 -10.52
CA PHE A 691 -21.70 3.79 -10.86
C PHE A 691 -21.30 2.32 -10.68
N GLY A 692 -22.28 1.47 -10.38
CA GLY A 692 -22.12 0.02 -10.49
C GLY A 692 -22.83 -0.52 -11.72
N ASP A 693 -22.88 -1.84 -11.80
CA ASP A 693 -23.58 -2.58 -12.83
C ASP A 693 -25.07 -2.19 -12.94
N LYS A 694 -25.66 -2.54 -14.08
CA LYS A 694 -27.07 -2.30 -14.35
C LYS A 694 -27.96 -3.05 -13.35
N ALA A 695 -28.98 -2.36 -12.86
CA ALA A 695 -30.01 -2.95 -12.00
C ALA A 695 -31.40 -2.80 -12.62
N LEU A 696 -32.40 -3.40 -11.97
CA LEU A 696 -33.80 -3.13 -12.33
C LEU A 696 -34.09 -1.63 -12.20
N PRO A 697 -34.99 -1.05 -13.02
CA PRO A 697 -35.23 0.40 -13.05
C PRO A 697 -35.48 1.04 -11.68
N GLU A 698 -36.23 0.37 -10.80
CA GLU A 698 -36.52 0.82 -9.44
C GLU A 698 -35.33 0.76 -8.48
N ALA A 699 -34.24 0.09 -8.84
CA ALA A 699 -33.02 -0.07 -8.05
C ALA A 699 -31.76 0.51 -8.74
N ASP A 700 -31.88 1.03 -9.96
CA ASP A 700 -30.75 1.52 -10.73
C ASP A 700 -30.41 2.98 -10.40
N ALA A 701 -29.15 3.24 -10.04
CA ALA A 701 -28.65 4.54 -9.61
C ALA A 701 -28.87 5.68 -10.61
N ILE A 702 -28.98 5.39 -11.92
CA ILE A 702 -29.25 6.44 -12.93
C ILE A 702 -30.58 7.17 -12.66
N ASN A 703 -31.54 6.48 -12.04
CA ASN A 703 -32.85 7.02 -11.70
C ASN A 703 -32.84 7.87 -10.42
N TYR A 704 -31.74 7.86 -9.67
CA TYR A 704 -31.61 8.55 -8.37
C TYR A 704 -30.57 9.67 -8.39
N ILE A 705 -29.44 9.49 -9.07
CA ILE A 705 -28.25 10.35 -9.00
C ILE A 705 -28.54 11.84 -9.29
N THR A 706 -29.39 12.11 -10.28
CA THR A 706 -29.79 13.48 -10.70
C THR A 706 -30.68 14.20 -9.67
N ARG A 707 -31.18 13.45 -8.68
CA ARG A 707 -32.08 13.92 -7.61
C ARG A 707 -31.37 14.08 -6.27
N ILE A 708 -30.10 13.68 -6.16
CA ILE A 708 -29.25 14.02 -5.03
C ILE A 708 -28.96 15.52 -5.09
N LYS A 709 -29.47 16.28 -4.12
CA LYS A 709 -29.24 17.75 -4.02
C LYS A 709 -28.28 18.14 -2.91
N THR A 710 -27.96 17.20 -2.04
CA THR A 710 -27.04 17.35 -0.91
C THR A 710 -25.61 17.65 -1.42
N PRO A 711 -24.80 18.45 -0.72
CA PRO A 711 -23.40 18.64 -1.09
C PRO A 711 -22.60 17.33 -1.05
N VAL A 712 -21.75 17.10 -2.05
CA VAL A 712 -21.03 15.82 -2.28
C VAL A 712 -19.53 16.06 -2.45
N LEU A 713 -18.71 15.35 -1.68
CA LEU A 713 -17.27 15.19 -1.94
C LEU A 713 -17.02 13.77 -2.44
N MET A 714 -16.30 13.62 -3.54
CA MET A 714 -15.78 12.34 -4.05
C MET A 714 -14.26 12.35 -4.08
N LEU A 715 -13.65 11.29 -3.55
CA LEU A 715 -12.22 11.07 -3.54
C LEU A 715 -11.92 9.73 -4.21
N ASN A 716 -11.22 9.71 -5.35
CA ASN A 716 -11.00 8.49 -6.14
C ASN A 716 -9.53 8.35 -6.57
N GLY A 717 -9.09 7.13 -6.82
CA GLY A 717 -7.82 6.87 -7.48
C GLY A 717 -7.97 6.84 -9.00
N LYS A 718 -6.93 7.30 -9.70
CA LYS A 718 -6.84 7.35 -11.16
C LYS A 718 -6.64 5.96 -11.79
N TYR A 719 -5.94 5.08 -11.08
CA TYR A 719 -5.58 3.73 -11.52
C TYR A 719 -6.50 2.66 -10.90
N ASP A 720 -7.66 3.07 -10.40
CA ASP A 720 -8.68 2.17 -9.86
C ASP A 720 -9.21 1.27 -10.98
N LEU A 721 -8.97 -0.04 -10.84
CA LEU A 721 -9.42 -1.05 -11.79
C LEU A 721 -10.84 -1.55 -11.46
N THR A 722 -11.38 -1.22 -10.30
CA THR A 722 -12.75 -1.57 -9.89
C THR A 722 -13.75 -0.52 -10.34
N PHE A 723 -13.39 0.76 -10.28
CA PHE A 723 -14.22 1.86 -10.75
C PHE A 723 -13.52 2.65 -11.86
N PRO A 724 -13.61 2.20 -13.13
CA PRO A 724 -13.09 2.93 -14.28
C PRO A 724 -13.45 4.41 -14.28
N PHE A 725 -12.41 5.26 -14.29
CA PHE A 725 -12.58 6.70 -14.10
C PHE A 725 -13.52 7.34 -15.13
N GLU A 726 -13.32 7.07 -16.42
CA GLU A 726 -14.05 7.75 -17.50
C GLU A 726 -15.48 7.23 -17.68
N THR A 727 -15.74 5.95 -17.41
CA THR A 727 -17.04 5.32 -17.69
C THR A 727 -17.94 5.22 -16.46
N GLU A 728 -17.41 5.30 -15.24
CA GLU A 728 -18.20 5.14 -14.02
C GLU A 728 -18.05 6.31 -13.04
N VAL A 729 -16.82 6.72 -12.70
CA VAL A 729 -16.58 7.77 -11.70
C VAL A 729 -16.99 9.14 -12.23
N LYS A 730 -16.49 9.51 -13.41
CA LYS A 730 -16.75 10.81 -14.02
C LYS A 730 -18.23 11.01 -14.36
N PRO A 731 -18.94 10.04 -14.98
CA PRO A 731 -20.37 10.19 -15.22
C PRO A 731 -21.18 10.26 -13.92
N PHE A 732 -20.80 9.50 -12.88
CA PHE A 732 -21.44 9.58 -11.57
C PHE A 732 -21.38 11.02 -11.02
N TYR A 733 -20.18 11.62 -11.02
CA TYR A 733 -19.99 13.01 -10.58
C TYR A 733 -20.74 14.03 -11.45
N ASP A 734 -20.64 13.89 -12.77
CA ASP A 734 -21.24 14.85 -13.70
C ASP A 734 -22.76 14.87 -13.60
N LEU A 735 -23.38 13.70 -13.42
CA LEU A 735 -24.84 13.52 -13.35
C LEU A 735 -25.44 13.81 -11.97
N LEU A 736 -24.63 14.07 -10.94
CA LEU A 736 -25.13 14.50 -9.63
C LEU A 736 -26.04 15.73 -9.77
N GLY A 737 -27.21 15.63 -9.15
CA GLY A 737 -28.18 16.72 -9.05
C GLY A 737 -27.73 17.91 -8.20
N THR A 738 -26.61 17.75 -7.49
CA THR A 738 -25.98 18.72 -6.59
C THR A 738 -25.49 19.95 -7.36
N LEU A 739 -25.59 21.13 -6.73
CA LEU A 739 -25.08 22.36 -7.33
C LEU A 739 -23.56 22.28 -7.55
N GLU A 740 -23.06 22.84 -8.65
CA GLU A 740 -21.62 22.77 -9.00
C GLU A 740 -20.70 23.28 -7.89
N LYS A 741 -21.08 24.34 -7.19
CA LYS A 741 -20.32 24.89 -6.05
C LYS A 741 -20.29 23.97 -4.80
N ASP A 742 -21.19 23.00 -4.78
CA ASP A 742 -21.47 22.08 -3.68
C ASP A 742 -21.13 20.63 -4.03
N LYS A 743 -20.48 20.38 -5.18
CA LYS A 743 -19.87 19.09 -5.50
C LYS A 743 -18.39 19.24 -5.84
N VAL A 744 -17.57 18.27 -5.40
CA VAL A 744 -16.13 18.23 -5.68
C VAL A 744 -15.70 16.79 -5.95
N LEU A 745 -14.96 16.57 -7.04
CA LEU A 745 -14.25 15.33 -7.33
C LEU A 745 -12.74 15.56 -7.25
N LYS A 746 -12.05 14.79 -6.42
CA LYS A 746 -10.58 14.75 -6.32
C LYS A 746 -10.09 13.40 -6.80
N VAL A 747 -9.10 13.42 -7.69
CA VAL A 747 -8.50 12.23 -8.29
C VAL A 747 -7.02 12.20 -7.94
N TYR A 748 -6.55 11.07 -7.45
CA TYR A 748 -5.16 10.89 -6.99
C TYR A 748 -4.43 9.86 -7.84
N ASP A 749 -3.10 9.95 -7.93
CA ASP A 749 -2.25 8.91 -8.54
C ASP A 749 -2.16 7.68 -7.61
N SER A 750 -3.30 7.02 -7.44
CA SER A 750 -3.53 5.82 -6.63
C SER A 750 -4.55 4.90 -7.32
N ASP A 751 -4.77 3.72 -6.77
CA ASP A 751 -5.73 2.70 -7.25
C ASP A 751 -7.04 2.75 -6.45
N HIS A 752 -7.57 1.61 -5.99
CA HIS A 752 -8.83 1.54 -5.23
C HIS A 752 -8.78 2.15 -3.81
N TRP A 753 -7.84 3.07 -3.57
CA TRP A 753 -7.63 3.75 -2.31
C TRP A 753 -7.23 5.21 -2.54
N VAL A 754 -7.35 6.02 -1.49
CA VAL A 754 -6.95 7.43 -1.48
C VAL A 754 -5.81 7.61 -0.47
N PRO A 755 -4.76 8.40 -0.77
CA PRO A 755 -3.71 8.67 0.21
C PRO A 755 -4.28 9.21 1.52
N THR A 756 -3.90 8.61 2.65
CA THR A 756 -4.56 8.84 3.95
C THR A 756 -4.58 10.32 4.34
N ASN A 757 -3.46 11.04 4.18
CA ASN A 757 -3.38 12.47 4.50
C ASN A 757 -4.34 13.32 3.65
N GLU A 758 -4.50 12.97 2.38
CA GLU A 758 -5.41 13.65 1.46
C GLU A 758 -6.87 13.35 1.85
N MET A 759 -7.19 12.08 2.13
CA MET A 759 -8.51 11.67 2.63
C MET A 759 -8.91 12.44 3.88
N VAL A 760 -8.02 12.51 4.87
CA VAL A 760 -8.27 13.21 6.14
C VAL A 760 -8.46 14.72 5.89
N ARG A 761 -7.54 15.34 5.13
CA ARG A 761 -7.57 16.79 4.89
C ARG A 761 -8.83 17.22 4.14
N GLU A 762 -9.16 16.54 3.04
CA GLU A 762 -10.31 16.91 2.21
C GLU A 762 -11.63 16.62 2.94
N THR A 763 -11.72 15.49 3.66
CA THR A 763 -12.95 15.14 4.42
C THR A 763 -13.21 16.12 5.56
N LEU A 764 -12.20 16.42 6.39
CA LEU A 764 -12.36 17.38 7.48
C LEU A 764 -12.63 18.80 6.95
N GLY A 765 -11.93 19.22 5.89
CA GLY A 765 -12.17 20.52 5.26
C GLY A 765 -13.60 20.65 4.68
N TRP A 766 -14.15 19.57 4.14
CA TRP A 766 -15.53 19.52 3.65
C TRP A 766 -16.54 19.60 4.79
N LEU A 767 -16.31 18.86 5.87
CA LEU A 767 -17.13 18.92 7.08
C LEU A 767 -17.11 20.32 7.70
N ASP A 768 -15.94 20.93 7.87
CA ASP A 768 -15.81 22.29 8.40
C ASP A 768 -16.54 23.33 7.54
N LYS A 769 -16.53 23.17 6.21
CA LYS A 769 -17.24 24.07 5.28
C LYS A 769 -18.76 24.06 5.51
N TYR A 770 -19.37 22.91 5.75
CA TYR A 770 -20.83 22.78 5.82
C TYR A 770 -21.40 22.68 7.24
N PHE A 771 -20.70 22.01 8.14
CA PHE A 771 -21.12 21.83 9.53
C PHE A 771 -20.45 22.83 10.49
N GLY A 772 -19.37 23.48 10.07
CA GLY A 772 -18.56 24.34 10.93
C GLY A 772 -17.70 23.53 11.91
N PRO A 773 -16.86 24.21 12.70
CA PRO A 773 -15.93 23.55 13.60
C PRO A 773 -16.66 22.75 14.69
N VAL A 774 -16.03 21.66 15.11
CA VAL A 774 -16.48 20.84 16.24
C VAL A 774 -16.40 21.62 17.56
N ASN A 775 -17.41 21.45 18.41
CA ASN A 775 -17.45 22.05 19.73
C ASN A 775 -16.59 21.25 20.72
N LYS A 776 -15.35 21.70 20.96
CA LYS A 776 -14.40 21.05 21.89
C LYS A 776 -14.72 21.30 23.38
#